data_AF-A0A094L9W5-F1
#
_entry.id   AF-A0A094L9W5-F1
#
_cell.length_a   1.000
_cell.length_b   1.000
_cell.length_c   1.000
_cell.angle_alpha   90.00
_cell.angle_beta   90.00
_cell.angle_gamma   90.00
#
_symmetry.space_group_name_H-M   'P 1'
#
loop_
_entity.id
_entity.type
_entity.pdbx_description
1 polymer ?
#
loop_
_entity_poly.entity_id
_entity_poly.type
_entity_poly.pdbx_seq_one_letter_code
_entity_poly.pdbx_strand_id
1 'polypeptide(L)'
;VEYVFTDKTGTLTENSMEFIECCIDGHKYKDCISEVDGFSQTDGSLKYYGKAEKSREELFLRALCLCHTVQIKKADQVDGLIGHPERKYTYISSSPDEIALVKGAEKYGFAFLGLENNFMKIRNQKNETEMYQLLHVLNFDPVRRRMSVIVRTTTGKLLLFCKGADSSIFPRVQQEEIQQTKVHVDRNAMDGYRTLCVAFKELTQKEYDKIDRQLNEAKMALQDREEKMAKVFEDTEADMHLIGATAVEDRLQEQSAETIEALHAAGMKVWVLTGDKMETAKSTCYACRLFQTSTELLELTAKTVGESERKEDRLHELLMEYHKKLIQDVPKNRGGLKRSWTLSQEYGLIIDGSTLSLILNPSQDSSSSNYKNIFLQICLKCTAVLCCRMAPLQKAQIVRMVKNTKGSPITLSIGDGANDVSMILEAHVGIGIKGKEGRQASRNSDYAVPKFKHLRKLLLAHGHLYYVRIAHLVQYFFYKNLCFILPQFLYQFFCGFSQQPLYDAAYLTMYNICFTSLPILAYSLLEQHINIDRLTADPQLYMKVSDNAMLQWRPFLYWTFLGAFEGLVFFFGVYFLFQNSSLEDNGKVFGNWTFGTIVFTVLVFTVTLKLALDTRFWTWMNHFVIWGSLAFYVFFSFFWGGVIWQPFLKQQRMYFVFAHMLTSVSTWLAIILLIFISLFPEILLIVLKNIKEKNRQTGPFDLPMLVSYKRIENGYVKTEDAVTNLAERYPLGIL
;
A
#
# COMPACT_ATOMS: atom_id res chain seq x y z
N VAL A 1 -0.69 -8.21 -6.82
CA VAL A 1 -1.74 -7.50 -6.05
C VAL A 1 -2.57 -6.71 -7.04
N GLU A 2 -3.90 -6.83 -6.96
CA GLU A 2 -4.84 -6.12 -7.84
C GLU A 2 -5.67 -5.09 -7.08
N TYR A 3 -6.03 -5.38 -5.83
CA TYR A 3 -6.81 -4.48 -4.97
C TYR A 3 -5.99 -4.09 -3.75
N VAL A 4 -5.96 -2.79 -3.45
CA VAL A 4 -5.30 -2.21 -2.29
C VAL A 4 -6.35 -1.50 -1.44
N PHE A 5 -6.62 -2.02 -0.26
CA PHE A 5 -7.48 -1.40 0.75
C PHE A 5 -6.61 -0.58 1.69
N THR A 6 -6.91 0.70 1.85
CA THR A 6 -6.15 1.60 2.72
C THR A 6 -7.07 2.31 3.70
N ASP A 7 -6.61 2.48 4.94
CA ASP A 7 -7.25 3.46 5.84
C ASP A 7 -6.84 4.89 5.46
N LYS A 8 -7.60 5.88 5.95
CA LYS A 8 -7.34 7.30 5.74
C LYS A 8 -6.44 7.87 6.85
N THR A 9 -6.84 7.70 8.11
CA THR A 9 -6.22 8.38 9.26
C THR A 9 -4.95 7.63 9.67
N GLY A 10 -3.84 8.33 9.85
CA GLY A 10 -2.56 7.70 10.23
C GLY A 10 -1.89 6.87 9.12
N THR A 11 -2.62 6.56 8.05
CA THR A 11 -2.11 5.87 6.85
C THR A 11 -1.87 6.83 5.69
N LEU A 12 -2.92 7.48 5.17
CA LEU A 12 -2.77 8.51 4.12
C LEU A 12 -2.44 9.88 4.72
N THR A 13 -2.86 10.12 5.97
CA THR A 13 -2.54 11.33 6.72
C THR A 13 -1.51 11.07 7.82
N GLU A 14 -0.85 12.13 8.28
CA GLU A 14 0.19 12.06 9.32
C GLU A 14 -0.39 12.02 10.74
N ASN A 15 -1.72 12.14 10.88
CA ASN A 15 -2.39 12.39 12.14
C ASN A 15 -1.77 13.60 12.87
N SER A 16 -1.44 14.62 12.08
CA SER A 16 -0.81 15.87 12.52
C SER A 16 -1.75 17.01 12.17
N MET A 17 -2.52 17.40 13.17
CA MET A 17 -3.57 18.41 13.05
C MET A 17 -2.97 19.82 13.05
N GLU A 18 -3.39 20.66 12.11
CA GLU A 18 -2.99 22.05 12.02
C GLU A 18 -4.20 22.99 11.95
N PHE A 19 -4.15 24.07 12.72
CA PHE A 19 -5.15 25.12 12.66
C PHE A 19 -4.93 25.98 11.41
N ILE A 20 -5.91 25.97 10.49
CA ILE A 20 -5.81 26.70 9.20
C ILE A 20 -6.62 27.98 9.23
N GLU A 21 -7.87 27.89 9.66
CA GLU A 21 -8.80 29.01 9.63
C GLU A 21 -9.87 28.90 10.71
N CYS A 22 -10.53 30.02 11.01
CA CYS A 22 -11.73 30.08 11.82
C CYS A 22 -12.75 31.06 11.26
N CYS A 23 -13.99 30.87 11.67
CA CYS A 23 -15.10 31.78 11.47
C CYS A 23 -15.54 32.27 12.84
N ILE A 24 -15.56 33.59 13.07
CA ILE A 24 -16.02 34.21 14.32
C ILE A 24 -17.14 35.17 13.95
N ASP A 25 -18.33 34.97 14.50
CA ASP A 25 -19.52 35.81 14.24
C ASP A 25 -19.81 36.00 12.73
N GLY A 26 -19.70 34.92 11.95
CA GLY A 26 -19.88 34.96 10.49
C GLY A 26 -18.69 35.53 9.69
N HIS A 27 -17.63 36.02 10.34
CA HIS A 27 -16.44 36.54 9.66
C HIS A 27 -15.32 35.50 9.58
N LYS A 28 -14.79 35.28 8.37
CA LYS A 28 -13.69 34.35 8.11
C LYS A 28 -12.31 34.97 8.35
N TYR A 29 -11.47 34.21 9.06
CA TYR A 29 -10.06 34.47 9.35
C TYR A 29 -9.24 33.27 8.87
N LYS A 30 -8.28 33.51 7.98
CA LYS A 30 -7.44 32.46 7.39
C LYS A 30 -5.98 32.86 7.53
N ASP A 31 -5.14 31.91 7.95
CA ASP A 31 -3.68 32.08 7.97
C ASP A 31 -3.21 32.12 6.50
N CYS A 32 -2.80 33.29 5.99
CA CYS A 32 -2.23 33.41 4.65
C CYS A 32 -0.74 33.07 4.71
N ILE A 33 -0.40 31.79 4.54
CA ILE A 33 0.91 31.41 4.02
C ILE A 33 0.70 31.07 2.55
N SER A 34 0.63 32.10 1.70
CA SER A 34 0.84 31.97 0.27
C SER A 34 2.14 32.67 -0.08
N GLU A 35 3.12 31.93 -0.58
CA GLU A 35 4.44 32.40 -1.06
C GLU A 35 4.36 33.38 -2.25
N VAL A 36 3.19 33.98 -2.53
CA VAL A 36 2.93 34.81 -3.71
C VAL A 36 2.77 36.30 -3.36
N ASP A 37 2.54 36.67 -2.10
CA ASP A 37 2.54 38.09 -1.67
C ASP A 37 3.89 38.50 -1.08
N GLY A 38 4.93 38.35 -1.90
CA GLY A 38 6.28 38.76 -1.57
C GLY A 38 6.46 40.27 -1.69
N PHE A 39 5.79 41.09 -0.86
CA PHE A 39 6.16 42.50 -0.61
C PHE A 39 5.41 43.09 0.60
N SER A 40 5.65 42.56 1.81
CA SER A 40 5.65 43.34 3.08
C SER A 40 5.86 42.46 4.31
N GLN A 41 7.09 41.98 4.53
CA GLN A 41 7.53 41.53 5.85
C GLN A 41 8.45 42.57 6.47
N THR A 42 7.87 43.38 7.37
CA THR A 42 8.58 44.11 8.41
C THR A 42 7.74 44.03 9.68
N ASP A 43 8.29 43.38 10.71
CA ASP A 43 7.90 43.36 12.13
C ASP A 43 6.68 44.21 12.55
N GLY A 44 5.47 43.68 12.32
CA GLY A 44 4.24 44.37 12.72
C GLY A 44 3.13 43.39 13.08
N SER A 45 2.46 43.67 14.21
CA SER A 45 1.22 43.06 14.71
C SER A 45 0.31 42.47 13.62
N LEU A 46 -0.20 41.25 13.84
CA LEU A 46 -1.15 40.53 12.97
C LEU A 46 -2.26 41.46 12.46
N LYS A 47 -2.12 41.95 11.22
CA LYS A 47 -2.96 42.96 10.54
C LYS A 47 -4.41 42.54 10.25
N TYR A 48 -4.91 41.43 10.79
CA TYR A 48 -6.18 40.81 10.38
C TYR A 48 -7.28 40.78 11.46
N TYR A 49 -7.07 41.43 12.61
CA TYR A 49 -8.07 41.57 13.67
C TYR A 49 -8.98 42.79 13.48
N GLY A 50 -10.26 42.66 13.84
CA GLY A 50 -11.25 43.75 13.78
C GLY A 50 -12.31 43.62 12.70
N LYS A 51 -12.59 42.40 12.18
CA LYS A 51 -13.76 42.19 11.31
C LYS A 51 -15.02 41.97 12.14
N ALA A 52 -14.90 41.30 13.29
CA ALA A 52 -15.97 41.12 14.26
C ALA A 52 -15.76 42.08 15.44
N GLU A 53 -16.75 42.17 16.34
CA GLU A 53 -16.59 42.92 17.58
C GLU A 53 -15.41 42.34 18.38
N LYS A 54 -14.45 43.20 18.77
CA LYS A 54 -13.22 42.79 19.46
C LYS A 54 -13.50 41.95 20.72
N SER A 55 -14.61 42.21 21.40
CA SER A 55 -15.07 41.44 22.55
C SER A 55 -15.35 39.97 22.20
N ARG A 56 -15.98 39.69 21.05
CA ARG A 56 -16.26 38.33 20.56
C ARG A 56 -15.02 37.62 20.05
N GLU A 57 -14.11 38.32 19.39
CA GLU A 57 -12.81 37.77 18.95
C GLU A 57 -11.98 37.30 20.16
N GLU A 58 -11.86 38.14 21.19
CA GLU A 58 -11.16 37.78 22.43
C GLU A 58 -11.88 36.63 23.16
N LEU A 59 -13.22 36.63 23.19
CA LEU A 59 -14.00 35.56 23.82
C LEU A 59 -13.80 34.21 23.13
N PHE A 60 -13.75 34.20 21.79
CA PHE A 60 -13.49 32.99 21.00
C PHE A 60 -12.12 32.39 21.32
N LEU A 61 -11.08 33.21 21.34
CA LEU A 61 -9.71 32.76 21.61
C LEU A 61 -9.55 32.30 23.07
N ARG A 62 -10.18 33.01 24.02
CA ARG A 62 -10.29 32.54 25.42
C ARG A 62 -10.99 31.19 25.50
N ALA A 63 -12.08 30.99 24.77
CA ALA A 63 -12.80 29.71 24.75
C ALA A 63 -11.91 28.56 24.24
N LEU A 64 -11.10 28.80 23.20
CA LEU A 64 -10.13 27.81 22.69
C LEU A 64 -9.03 27.47 23.70
N CYS A 65 -8.54 28.46 24.47
CA CYS A 65 -7.52 28.28 25.52
C CYS A 65 -8.07 27.75 26.86
N LEU A 66 -9.39 27.77 27.08
CA LEU A 66 -10.00 27.32 28.33
C LEU A 66 -10.67 25.96 28.17
N CYS A 67 -11.36 25.72 27.05
CA CYS A 67 -12.11 24.50 26.83
C CYS A 67 -11.22 23.40 26.25
N HIS A 68 -10.29 22.85 27.02
CA HIS A 68 -9.45 21.71 26.61
C HIS A 68 -8.88 20.93 27.79
N THR A 69 -8.30 19.76 27.51
CA THR A 69 -7.55 18.96 28.52
C THR A 69 -6.03 19.02 28.35
N VAL A 70 -5.52 19.91 27.49
CA VAL A 70 -4.09 20.07 27.19
C VAL A 70 -3.29 20.39 28.47
N GLN A 71 -2.20 19.66 28.65
CA GLN A 71 -1.20 19.87 29.68
C GLN A 71 0.08 20.42 29.08
N ILE A 72 0.87 21.13 29.88
CA ILE A 72 2.14 21.72 29.46
C ILE A 72 3.29 20.96 30.10
N LYS A 73 4.19 20.46 29.27
CA LYS A 73 5.51 20.01 29.70
C LYS A 73 6.51 21.13 29.45
N LYS A 74 7.18 21.60 30.52
CA LYS A 74 8.34 22.48 30.38
C LYS A 74 9.46 21.67 29.73
N ALA A 75 10.12 22.22 28.71
CA ALA A 75 11.26 21.55 28.11
C ALA A 75 12.37 21.42 29.17
N ASP A 76 12.83 20.20 29.42
CA ASP A 76 13.98 19.96 30.28
C ASP A 76 15.21 20.54 29.57
N GLN A 77 15.98 21.40 30.26
CA GLN A 77 17.25 21.94 29.75
C GLN A 77 18.35 20.88 29.82
N VAL A 78 18.17 19.70 29.22
CA VAL A 78 19.27 18.75 29.07
C VAL A 78 19.07 17.94 27.78
N ASP A 79 20.15 17.86 27.01
CA ASP A 79 20.41 17.07 25.80
C ASP A 79 19.98 17.61 24.43
N GLY A 80 20.98 18.10 23.68
CA GLY A 80 21.11 17.75 22.27
C GLY A 80 21.07 18.91 21.26
N LEU A 81 22.25 19.20 20.71
CA LEU A 81 22.55 20.02 19.53
C LEU A 81 21.44 20.15 18.46
N ILE A 82 21.21 21.41 18.05
CA ILE A 82 20.37 21.89 16.93
C ILE A 82 18.86 21.86 17.20
N GLY A 83 18.37 22.81 17.99
CA GLY A 83 16.94 23.07 18.16
C GLY A 83 16.69 24.57 18.34
N HIS A 84 15.80 25.14 17.52
CA HIS A 84 15.47 26.57 17.50
C HIS A 84 15.14 27.13 18.90
N PRO A 85 15.70 28.29 19.31
CA PRO A 85 15.67 28.80 20.69
C PRO A 85 14.32 29.37 21.18
N GLU A 86 13.20 29.18 20.48
CA GLU A 86 11.95 29.90 20.79
C GLU A 86 10.84 29.07 21.48
N ARG A 87 10.91 27.73 21.52
CA ARG A 87 9.82 26.92 22.10
C ARG A 87 10.04 26.56 23.57
N LYS A 88 9.59 27.44 24.46
CA LYS A 88 9.67 27.31 25.92
C LYS A 88 8.71 26.26 26.53
N TYR A 89 7.67 25.85 25.81
CA TYR A 89 6.61 24.94 26.29
C TYR A 89 6.22 23.91 25.23
N THR A 90 6.03 22.65 25.65
CA THR A 90 5.47 21.59 24.80
C THR A 90 4.07 21.22 25.29
N TYR A 91 3.06 21.42 24.45
CA TYR A 91 1.68 21.01 24.71
C TYR A 91 1.49 19.51 24.49
N ILE A 92 0.88 18.84 25.45
CA ILE A 92 0.56 17.40 25.43
C ILE A 92 -0.92 17.23 25.71
N SER A 93 -1.64 16.48 24.87
CA SER A 93 -3.03 16.07 25.08
C SER A 93 -3.26 14.69 24.49
N SER A 94 -4.37 14.06 24.89
CA SER A 94 -4.85 12.79 24.31
C SER A 94 -5.40 12.96 22.90
N SER A 95 -5.87 14.17 22.55
CA SER A 95 -6.37 14.49 21.20
C SER A 95 -5.44 15.49 20.50
N PRO A 96 -4.97 15.18 19.27
CA PRO A 96 -4.13 16.09 18.50
C PRO A 96 -4.91 17.34 18.03
N ASP A 97 -6.22 17.24 17.85
CA ASP A 97 -7.10 18.36 17.50
C ASP A 97 -7.02 19.46 18.58
N GLU A 98 -7.02 19.10 19.88
CA GLU A 98 -6.89 20.09 20.96
C GLU A 98 -5.55 20.82 20.95
N ILE A 99 -4.47 20.09 20.66
CA ILE A 99 -3.12 20.67 20.56
C ILE A 99 -3.08 21.69 19.41
N ALA A 100 -3.71 21.35 18.27
CA ALA A 100 -3.80 22.25 17.12
C ALA A 100 -4.58 23.53 17.45
N LEU A 101 -5.69 23.41 18.18
CA LEU A 101 -6.49 24.57 18.59
C LEU A 101 -5.73 25.52 19.53
N VAL A 102 -5.03 24.99 20.54
CA VAL A 102 -4.26 25.81 21.50
C VAL A 102 -3.08 26.49 20.81
N LYS A 103 -2.37 25.77 19.92
CA LYS A 103 -1.32 26.37 19.09
C LYS A 103 -1.86 27.42 18.12
N GLY A 104 -3.06 27.19 17.58
CA GLY A 104 -3.79 28.17 16.79
C GLY A 104 -4.02 29.45 17.59
N ALA A 105 -4.62 29.34 18.78
CA ALA A 105 -4.83 30.49 19.66
C ALA A 105 -3.53 31.22 20.02
N GLU A 106 -2.42 30.49 20.22
CA GLU A 106 -1.10 31.06 20.50
C GLU A 106 -0.58 31.90 19.33
N LYS A 107 -0.73 31.45 18.08
CA LYS A 107 -0.41 32.25 16.88
C LYS A 107 -1.19 33.56 16.86
N TYR A 108 -2.41 33.54 17.38
CA TYR A 108 -3.35 34.65 17.44
C TYR A 108 -3.18 35.54 18.69
N GLY A 109 -2.11 35.32 19.47
CA GLY A 109 -1.72 36.15 20.62
C GLY A 109 -2.31 35.72 21.96
N PHE A 110 -2.98 34.56 22.03
CA PHE A 110 -3.51 33.98 23.26
C PHE A 110 -2.76 32.68 23.59
N ALA A 111 -1.89 32.71 24.60
CA ALA A 111 -1.09 31.54 24.97
C ALA A 111 -1.58 30.92 26.28
N PHE A 112 -1.85 29.62 26.28
CA PHE A 112 -2.13 28.87 27.51
C PHE A 112 -0.82 28.62 28.27
N LEU A 113 -0.76 29.02 29.55
CA LEU A 113 0.44 28.94 30.38
C LEU A 113 0.42 27.79 31.40
N GLY A 114 -0.69 27.05 31.48
CA GLY A 114 -0.83 25.87 32.31
C GLY A 114 -1.96 25.98 33.34
N LEU A 115 -2.18 24.88 34.06
CA LEU A 115 -3.13 24.75 35.16
C LEU A 115 -2.36 24.63 36.47
N GLU A 116 -2.58 25.56 37.41
CA GLU A 116 -1.98 25.54 38.75
C GLU A 116 -3.09 25.70 39.80
N ASN A 117 -3.19 24.79 40.76
CA ASN A 117 -4.17 24.85 41.87
C ASN A 117 -5.61 25.13 41.41
N ASN A 118 -6.07 24.46 40.34
CA ASN A 118 -7.36 24.69 39.67
C ASN A 118 -7.54 26.07 39.01
N PHE A 119 -6.48 26.85 38.83
CA PHE A 119 -6.49 28.08 38.03
C PHE A 119 -5.80 27.86 36.68
N MET A 120 -6.54 28.08 35.60
CA MET A 120 -6.01 28.12 34.24
C MET A 120 -5.42 29.50 33.99
N LYS A 121 -4.14 29.55 33.58
CA LYS A 121 -3.45 30.79 33.25
C LYS A 121 -3.38 30.97 31.75
N ILE A 122 -3.82 32.14 31.27
CA ILE A 122 -3.78 32.52 29.85
C ILE A 122 -3.05 33.84 29.73
N ARG A 123 -2.15 33.95 28.76
CA ARG A 123 -1.54 35.23 28.38
C ARG A 123 -2.34 35.81 27.23
N ASN A 124 -2.90 36.99 27.44
CA ASN A 124 -3.65 37.74 26.43
C ASN A 124 -2.66 38.52 25.51
N GLN A 125 -3.17 39.12 24.44
CA GLN A 125 -2.41 39.90 23.44
C GLN A 125 -1.61 41.06 24.05
N LYS A 126 -2.09 41.63 25.17
CA LYS A 126 -1.39 42.69 25.91
C LYS A 126 -0.22 42.17 26.77
N ASN A 127 0.13 40.89 26.65
CA ASN A 127 1.06 40.18 27.53
C ASN A 127 0.62 40.14 29.01
N GLU A 128 -0.65 40.43 29.30
CA GLU A 128 -1.23 40.29 30.63
C GLU A 128 -1.61 38.83 30.89
N THR A 129 -1.34 38.35 32.11
CA THR A 129 -1.72 36.99 32.52
C THR A 129 -3.09 37.03 33.19
N GLU A 130 -4.09 36.46 32.51
CA GLU A 130 -5.43 36.23 33.02
C GLU A 130 -5.50 34.88 33.76
N MET A 131 -6.19 34.86 34.89
CA MET A 131 -6.43 33.64 35.68
C MET A 131 -7.90 33.30 35.73
N TYR A 132 -8.24 32.07 35.38
CA TYR A 132 -9.62 31.54 35.41
C TYR A 132 -9.67 30.36 36.37
N GLN A 133 -10.57 30.41 37.35
CA GLN A 133 -10.79 29.28 38.24
C GLN A 133 -11.60 28.21 37.50
N LEU A 134 -11.01 27.04 37.30
CA LEU A 134 -11.66 25.88 36.72
C LEU A 134 -12.55 25.22 37.77
N LEU A 135 -13.86 25.19 37.52
CA LEU A 135 -14.85 24.63 38.44
C LEU A 135 -15.21 23.20 38.06
N HIS A 136 -15.64 22.99 36.82
CA HIS A 136 -15.99 21.67 36.30
C HIS A 136 -15.49 21.47 34.87
N VAL A 137 -15.05 20.26 34.57
CA VAL A 137 -14.77 19.79 33.21
C VAL A 137 -15.80 18.72 32.86
N LEU A 138 -16.60 18.99 31.84
CA LEU A 138 -17.50 18.02 31.23
C LEU A 138 -16.69 17.34 30.13
N ASN A 139 -16.11 16.18 30.43
CA ASN A 139 -15.20 15.43 29.55
C ASN A 139 -15.86 14.98 28.25
N PHE A 140 -15.14 15.08 27.13
CA PHE A 140 -15.60 14.60 25.83
C PHE A 140 -16.14 13.16 25.91
N ASP A 141 -17.28 12.95 25.27
CA ASP A 141 -17.93 11.65 25.15
C ASP A 141 -18.27 11.41 23.66
N PRO A 142 -17.98 10.21 23.10
CA PRO A 142 -18.19 9.91 21.68
C PRO A 142 -19.65 9.94 21.21
N VAL A 143 -20.61 9.72 22.12
CA VAL A 143 -22.05 9.77 21.85
C VAL A 143 -22.48 11.22 21.71
N ARG A 144 -22.09 12.07 22.66
CA ARG A 144 -22.46 13.51 22.66
C ARG A 144 -21.62 14.35 21.68
N ARG A 145 -20.40 13.92 21.35
CA ARG A 145 -19.44 14.56 20.42
C ARG A 145 -19.10 16.01 20.71
N ARG A 146 -19.01 16.36 21.99
CA ARG A 146 -18.67 17.71 22.48
C ARG A 146 -17.99 17.67 23.84
N MET A 147 -17.32 18.74 24.21
CA MET A 147 -16.61 18.97 25.47
C MET A 147 -16.99 20.35 26.01
N SER A 148 -17.18 20.46 27.32
CA SER A 148 -17.48 21.74 27.95
C SER A 148 -16.67 21.96 29.23
N VAL A 149 -16.42 23.21 29.56
CA VAL A 149 -15.76 23.62 30.81
C VAL A 149 -16.54 24.75 31.46
N ILE A 150 -16.66 24.70 32.78
CA ILE A 150 -17.24 25.78 33.58
C ILE A 150 -16.09 26.48 34.31
N VAL A 151 -15.95 27.78 34.08
CA VAL A 151 -14.91 28.60 34.67
C VAL A 151 -15.50 29.82 35.38
N ARG A 152 -14.81 30.28 36.41
CA ARG A 152 -15.08 31.55 37.08
C ARG A 152 -13.98 32.55 36.77
N THR A 153 -14.36 33.73 36.32
CA THR A 153 -13.45 34.85 36.06
C THR A 153 -13.01 35.52 37.36
N THR A 154 -11.94 36.30 37.32
CA THR A 154 -11.53 37.15 38.46
C THR A 154 -12.58 38.19 38.86
N THR A 155 -13.44 38.57 37.93
CA THR A 155 -14.58 39.46 38.15
C THR A 155 -15.79 38.77 38.79
N GLY A 156 -15.71 37.45 39.04
CA GLY A 156 -16.78 36.66 39.66
C GLY A 156 -17.85 36.15 38.70
N LYS A 157 -17.73 36.40 37.39
CA LYS A 157 -18.65 35.87 36.38
C LYS A 157 -18.42 34.39 36.14
N LEU A 158 -19.50 33.64 35.93
CA LEU A 158 -19.48 32.21 35.62
C LEU A 158 -19.75 32.01 34.13
N LEU A 159 -18.82 31.35 33.45
CA LEU A 159 -18.89 31.10 32.01
C LEU A 159 -18.80 29.59 31.76
N LEU A 160 -19.73 29.09 30.96
CA LEU A 160 -19.67 27.77 30.34
C LEU A 160 -19.15 27.94 28.92
N PHE A 161 -18.04 27.30 28.59
CA PHE A 161 -17.56 27.16 27.22
C PHE A 161 -17.81 25.75 26.74
N CYS A 162 -18.34 25.60 25.51
CA CYS A 162 -18.60 24.32 24.88
C CYS A 162 -17.97 24.30 23.49
N LYS A 163 -17.23 23.23 23.17
CA LYS A 163 -16.71 22.96 21.83
C LYS A 163 -17.17 21.58 21.36
N GLY A 164 -17.55 21.44 20.10
CA GLY A 164 -18.00 20.15 19.60
C GLY A 164 -18.31 20.13 18.12
N ALA A 165 -18.83 18.99 17.66
CA ALA A 165 -19.30 18.85 16.29
C ALA A 165 -20.47 19.81 16.01
N ASP A 166 -20.53 20.30 14.77
CA ASP A 166 -21.64 21.05 14.18
C ASP A 166 -23.01 20.44 14.50
N SER A 167 -23.19 19.14 14.27
CA SER A 167 -24.44 18.42 14.54
C SER A 167 -24.84 18.39 16.02
N SER A 168 -23.87 18.55 16.94
CA SER A 168 -24.10 18.51 18.38
C SER A 168 -24.32 19.90 18.98
N ILE A 169 -23.69 20.93 18.43
CA ILE A 169 -23.79 22.31 18.92
C ILE A 169 -25.01 23.02 18.33
N PHE A 170 -25.27 22.90 17.02
CA PHE A 170 -26.38 23.62 16.37
C PHE A 170 -27.75 23.41 17.01
N PRO A 171 -28.16 22.20 17.47
CA PRO A 171 -29.45 22.03 18.14
C PRO A 171 -29.58 22.73 19.50
N ARG A 172 -28.48 23.24 20.06
CA ARG A 172 -28.39 23.82 21.41
C ARG A 172 -28.15 25.32 21.40
N VAL A 173 -28.22 25.95 20.22
CA VAL A 173 -27.97 27.37 20.02
C VAL A 173 -29.14 28.03 19.29
N GLN A 174 -29.32 29.33 19.49
CA GLN A 174 -30.30 30.15 18.79
C GLN A 174 -30.11 30.10 17.27
N GLN A 175 -31.23 30.01 16.54
CA GLN A 175 -31.24 29.72 15.11
C GLN A 175 -30.68 30.85 14.24
N GLU A 176 -30.77 32.11 14.69
CA GLU A 176 -30.25 33.29 13.98
C GLU A 176 -28.71 33.27 13.83
N GLU A 177 -27.99 32.87 14.90
CA GLU A 177 -26.52 32.83 14.91
C GLU A 177 -25.96 31.69 14.05
N ILE A 178 -26.76 30.65 13.81
CA ILE A 178 -26.34 29.44 13.06
C ILE A 178 -26.20 29.74 11.57
N GLN A 179 -27.08 30.57 11.00
CA GLN A 179 -27.23 30.70 9.54
C GLN A 179 -25.92 31.12 8.85
N GLN A 180 -25.22 32.10 9.42
CA GLN A 180 -23.97 32.63 8.85
C GLN A 180 -22.80 31.66 9.05
N THR A 181 -22.64 31.14 10.27
CA THR A 181 -21.53 30.22 10.61
C THR A 181 -21.66 28.87 9.89
N LYS A 182 -22.91 28.40 9.66
CA LYS A 182 -23.17 27.13 8.99
C LYS A 182 -22.62 27.09 7.56
N VAL A 183 -22.77 28.19 6.80
CA VAL A 183 -22.21 28.29 5.44
C VAL A 183 -20.69 28.09 5.44
N HIS A 184 -19.99 28.65 6.44
CA HIS A 184 -18.56 28.48 6.60
C HIS A 184 -18.17 27.08 7.03
N VAL A 185 -18.92 26.47 7.95
CA VAL A 185 -18.71 25.08 8.38
C VAL A 185 -18.87 24.12 7.21
N ASP A 186 -19.95 24.24 6.43
CA ASP A 186 -20.22 23.38 5.29
C ASP A 186 -19.14 23.53 4.22
N ARG A 187 -18.71 24.76 3.92
CA ARG A 187 -17.60 25.02 3.00
C ARG A 187 -16.29 24.41 3.50
N ASN A 188 -15.95 24.59 4.77
CA ASN A 188 -14.70 24.08 5.32
C ASN A 188 -14.68 22.55 5.36
N ALA A 189 -15.84 21.92 5.58
CA ALA A 189 -15.99 20.48 5.43
C ALA A 189 -15.80 20.03 3.98
N MET A 190 -16.26 20.80 2.98
CA MET A 190 -16.00 20.53 1.55
C MET A 190 -14.52 20.68 1.20
N ASP A 191 -13.84 21.67 1.77
CA ASP A 191 -12.38 21.87 1.62
C ASP A 191 -11.58 20.74 2.31
N GLY A 192 -12.23 19.91 3.15
CA GLY A 192 -11.63 18.75 3.83
C GLY A 192 -11.15 19.01 5.24
N TYR A 193 -11.43 20.19 5.77
CA TYR A 193 -11.05 20.53 7.14
C TYR A 193 -12.01 19.89 8.14
N ARG A 194 -11.47 19.50 9.30
CA ARG A 194 -12.25 19.14 10.47
C ARG A 194 -12.77 20.41 11.11
N THR A 195 -14.09 20.54 11.17
CA THR A 195 -14.74 21.72 11.73
C THR A 195 -15.23 21.45 13.15
N LEU A 196 -14.94 22.35 14.08
CA LEU A 196 -15.52 22.34 15.43
C LEU A 196 -16.22 23.66 15.71
N CYS A 197 -17.46 23.60 16.19
CA CYS A 197 -18.20 24.77 16.63
C CYS A 197 -17.88 25.08 18.09
N VAL A 198 -17.80 26.36 18.41
CA VAL A 198 -17.51 26.89 19.75
C VAL A 198 -18.67 27.77 20.19
N ALA A 199 -19.25 27.43 21.32
CA ALA A 199 -20.37 28.12 21.94
C ALA A 199 -20.06 28.48 23.39
N PHE A 200 -20.78 29.44 23.94
CA PHE A 200 -20.69 29.82 25.35
C PHE A 200 -22.05 30.13 25.96
N LYS A 201 -22.11 30.10 27.29
CA LYS A 201 -23.27 30.51 28.08
C LYS A 201 -22.80 31.18 29.36
N GLU A 202 -23.37 32.34 29.68
CA GLU A 202 -23.16 32.98 30.99
C GLU A 202 -24.14 32.36 31.99
N LEU A 203 -23.62 31.85 33.12
CA LEU A 203 -24.42 31.17 34.14
C LEU A 203 -24.66 32.11 35.33
N THR A 204 -25.86 32.06 35.87
CA THR A 204 -26.14 32.67 37.17
C THR A 204 -25.64 31.79 38.31
N GLN A 205 -25.34 32.38 39.47
CA GLN A 205 -24.89 31.62 40.64
C GLN A 205 -25.91 30.54 41.05
N LYS A 206 -27.22 30.83 40.92
CA LYS A 206 -28.29 29.86 41.22
C LYS A 206 -28.28 28.65 40.28
N GLU A 207 -28.06 28.88 38.99
CA GLU A 207 -27.94 27.79 38.00
C GLU A 207 -26.70 26.96 38.27
N TYR A 208 -25.57 27.61 38.56
CA TYR A 208 -24.34 26.91 38.91
C TYR A 208 -24.48 26.05 40.17
N ASP A 209 -25.08 26.57 41.24
CA ASP A 209 -25.27 25.82 42.49
C ASP A 209 -26.20 24.60 42.27
N LYS A 210 -27.18 24.71 41.36
CA LYS A 210 -28.01 23.60 40.94
C LYS A 210 -27.21 22.56 40.16
N ILE A 211 -26.43 22.99 39.17
CA ILE A 211 -25.59 22.12 38.34
C ILE A 211 -24.57 21.39 39.23
N ASP A 212 -23.86 22.10 40.10
CA ASP A 212 -22.85 21.53 41.02
C ASP A 212 -23.46 20.44 41.91
N ARG A 213 -24.66 20.71 42.48
CA ARG A 213 -25.37 19.73 43.30
C ARG A 213 -25.76 18.49 42.50
N GLN A 214 -26.40 18.66 41.34
CA GLN A 214 -26.82 17.55 40.47
C GLN A 214 -25.62 16.73 39.97
N LEU A 215 -24.51 17.40 39.65
CA LEU A 215 -23.31 16.76 39.12
C LEU A 215 -22.55 16.02 40.22
N ASN A 216 -22.55 16.51 41.46
CA ASN A 216 -22.02 15.80 42.62
C ASN A 216 -22.91 14.59 43.00
N GLU A 217 -24.23 14.74 42.97
CA GLU A 217 -25.19 13.62 43.14
C GLU A 217 -24.98 12.53 42.07
N ALA A 218 -24.84 12.91 40.80
CA ALA A 218 -24.59 11.98 39.71
C ALA A 218 -23.20 11.30 39.84
N LYS A 219 -22.16 12.03 40.26
CA LYS A 219 -20.81 11.46 40.53
C LYS A 219 -20.82 10.45 41.67
N MET A 220 -21.62 10.68 42.71
CA MET A 220 -21.74 9.80 43.89
C MET A 220 -22.71 8.63 43.68
N ALA A 221 -23.46 8.59 42.58
CA ALA A 221 -24.38 7.51 42.28
C ALA A 221 -23.65 6.17 42.06
N LEU A 222 -24.10 5.12 42.74
CA LEU A 222 -23.56 3.76 42.62
C LEU A 222 -24.13 3.00 41.40
N GLN A 223 -25.34 3.34 40.96
CA GLN A 223 -26.05 2.74 39.82
C GLN A 223 -26.39 3.80 38.78
N ASP A 224 -26.27 3.42 37.50
CA ASP A 224 -26.57 4.23 36.31
C ASP A 224 -25.84 5.58 36.31
N ARG A 225 -24.61 5.58 36.82
CA ARG A 225 -23.79 6.78 36.94
C ARG A 225 -23.58 7.47 35.60
N GLU A 226 -23.26 6.71 34.54
CA GLU A 226 -23.00 7.27 33.21
C GLU A 226 -24.23 7.95 32.62
N GLU A 227 -25.41 7.32 32.72
CA GLU A 227 -26.66 7.87 32.20
C GLU A 227 -27.12 9.12 32.97
N LYS A 228 -27.02 9.11 34.31
CA LYS A 228 -27.29 10.29 35.15
C LYS A 228 -26.35 11.44 34.82
N MET A 229 -25.05 11.17 34.66
CA MET A 229 -24.06 12.17 34.26
C MET A 229 -24.38 12.74 32.88
N ALA A 230 -24.72 11.90 31.90
CA ALA A 230 -25.07 12.32 30.55
C ALA A 230 -26.29 13.25 30.55
N LYS A 231 -27.33 12.93 31.34
CA LYS A 231 -28.51 13.77 31.49
C LYS A 231 -28.18 15.14 32.09
N VAL A 232 -27.38 15.19 33.15
CA VAL A 232 -26.95 16.47 33.77
C VAL A 232 -26.12 17.30 32.78
N PHE A 233 -25.26 16.67 31.99
CA PHE A 233 -24.50 17.36 30.94
C PHE A 233 -25.41 17.95 29.87
N GLU A 234 -26.40 17.20 29.42
CA GLU A 234 -27.37 17.64 28.42
C GLU A 234 -28.20 18.83 28.90
N ASP A 235 -28.71 18.78 30.12
CA ASP A 235 -29.47 19.88 30.73
C ASP A 235 -28.60 21.14 30.93
N THR A 236 -27.31 20.96 31.24
CA THR A 236 -26.37 22.07 31.45
C THR A 236 -26.02 22.79 30.14
N GLU A 237 -25.91 22.03 29.05
CA GLU A 237 -25.44 22.50 27.74
C GLU A 237 -26.60 22.98 26.83
N ALA A 238 -27.80 23.15 27.36
CA ALA A 238 -28.94 23.73 26.64
C ALA A 238 -28.84 25.27 26.55
N ASP A 239 -29.42 25.86 25.50
CA ASP A 239 -29.57 27.31 25.30
C ASP A 239 -28.26 28.10 25.39
N MET A 240 -27.28 27.76 24.55
CA MET A 240 -25.99 28.45 24.43
C MET A 240 -25.99 29.48 23.28
N HIS A 241 -24.98 30.35 23.25
CA HIS A 241 -24.71 31.29 22.17
C HIS A 241 -23.52 30.83 21.33
N LEU A 242 -23.62 30.89 20.00
CA LEU A 242 -22.57 30.46 19.08
C LEU A 242 -21.56 31.58 18.92
N ILE A 243 -20.30 31.31 19.24
CA ILE A 243 -19.22 32.28 19.03
C ILE A 243 -18.70 32.16 17.60
N GLY A 244 -18.49 30.92 17.14
CA GLY A 244 -17.90 30.66 15.85
C GLY A 244 -17.56 29.19 15.61
N ALA A 245 -16.72 28.94 14.60
CA ALA A 245 -16.22 27.62 14.25
C ALA A 245 -14.73 27.66 13.88
N THR A 246 -14.01 26.59 14.20
CA THR A 246 -12.62 26.38 13.80
C THR A 246 -12.53 25.38 12.66
N ALA A 247 -11.46 25.45 11.88
CA ALA A 247 -11.13 24.50 10.84
C ALA A 247 -9.70 24.01 11.01
N VAL A 248 -9.56 22.70 11.13
CA VAL A 248 -8.30 22.01 11.38
C VAL A 248 -8.03 21.04 10.24
N GLU A 249 -6.85 21.12 9.63
CA GLU A 249 -6.44 20.21 8.57
C GLU A 249 -5.64 19.04 9.12
N ASP A 250 -5.93 17.83 8.63
CA ASP A 250 -5.12 16.64 8.84
C ASP A 250 -4.21 16.47 7.63
N ARG A 251 -2.93 16.86 7.76
CA ARG A 251 -1.99 16.87 6.65
C ARG A 251 -1.78 15.47 6.08
N LEU A 252 -1.71 15.38 4.75
CA LEU A 252 -1.31 14.17 4.04
C LEU A 252 0.12 13.77 4.40
N GLN A 253 0.39 12.46 4.39
CA GLN A 253 1.76 11.95 4.44
C GLN A 253 2.53 12.37 3.18
N GLU A 254 3.81 12.64 3.38
CA GLU A 254 4.77 12.88 2.31
C GLU A 254 4.65 11.84 1.17
N GLN A 255 4.50 12.31 -0.06
CA GLN A 255 4.40 11.51 -1.27
C GLN A 255 3.19 10.54 -1.37
N SER A 256 2.10 10.81 -0.63
CA SER A 256 0.91 9.94 -0.66
C SER A 256 0.20 9.96 -2.02
N ALA A 257 0.04 11.14 -2.61
CA ALA A 257 -0.63 11.30 -3.91
C ALA A 257 0.17 10.61 -5.02
N GLU A 258 1.48 10.82 -5.08
CA GLU A 258 2.38 10.20 -6.05
C GLU A 258 2.43 8.67 -5.91
N THR A 259 2.26 8.17 -4.68
CA THR A 259 2.18 6.74 -4.42
C THR A 259 0.88 6.15 -4.96
N ILE A 260 -0.27 6.78 -4.69
CA ILE A 260 -1.56 6.33 -5.21
C ILE A 260 -1.58 6.39 -6.74
N GLU A 261 -1.07 7.47 -7.33
CA GLU A 261 -0.94 7.64 -8.77
C GLU A 261 -0.07 6.54 -9.40
N ALA A 262 1.06 6.20 -8.77
CA ALA A 262 1.90 5.09 -9.23
C ALA A 262 1.19 3.73 -9.13
N LEU A 263 0.39 3.49 -8.08
CA LEU A 263 -0.39 2.26 -7.95
C LEU A 263 -1.49 2.17 -9.02
N HIS A 264 -2.16 3.28 -9.33
CA HIS A 264 -3.16 3.33 -10.39
C HIS A 264 -2.53 3.10 -11.77
N ALA A 265 -1.37 3.72 -12.04
CA ALA A 265 -0.59 3.49 -13.26
C ALA A 265 -0.08 2.03 -13.39
N ALA A 266 0.14 1.34 -12.28
CA ALA A 266 0.43 -0.09 -12.24
C ALA A 266 -0.78 -1.00 -12.46
N GLY A 267 -1.97 -0.43 -12.65
CA GLY A 267 -3.24 -1.15 -12.87
C GLY A 267 -3.86 -1.71 -11.59
N MET A 268 -3.47 -1.24 -10.41
CA MET A 268 -4.09 -1.60 -9.14
C MET A 268 -5.28 -0.69 -8.83
N LYS A 269 -6.32 -1.26 -8.22
CA LYS A 269 -7.47 -0.51 -7.70
C LYS A 269 -7.26 -0.19 -6.23
N VAL A 270 -7.26 1.10 -5.89
CA VAL A 270 -7.08 1.57 -4.51
C VAL A 270 -8.44 1.95 -3.94
N TRP A 271 -8.82 1.32 -2.83
CA TRP A 271 -10.08 1.56 -2.12
C TRP A 271 -9.78 2.10 -0.72
N VAL A 272 -10.45 3.17 -0.33
CA VAL A 272 -10.25 3.81 0.98
C VAL A 272 -11.38 3.39 1.91
N LEU A 273 -11.05 2.74 3.02
CA LEU A 273 -12.01 2.26 4.02
C LEU A 273 -11.78 2.97 5.35
N THR A 274 -12.60 3.98 5.68
CA THR A 274 -12.35 4.86 6.83
C THR A 274 -13.56 5.00 7.76
N GLY A 275 -13.28 5.32 9.03
CA GLY A 275 -14.27 5.70 10.03
C GLY A 275 -14.70 7.18 9.96
N ASP A 276 -14.04 7.99 9.13
CA ASP A 276 -14.25 9.43 9.07
C ASP A 276 -15.57 9.84 8.38
N LYS A 277 -15.94 11.12 8.54
CA LYS A 277 -17.07 11.74 7.82
C LYS A 277 -16.79 11.70 6.30
N MET A 278 -17.88 11.63 5.53
CA MET A 278 -17.83 11.53 4.08
C MET A 278 -17.11 12.73 3.45
N GLU A 279 -17.41 13.94 3.91
CA GLU A 279 -16.91 15.18 3.34
C GLU A 279 -15.38 15.27 3.49
N THR A 280 -14.86 15.01 4.69
CA THR A 280 -13.42 14.95 4.97
C THR A 280 -12.72 13.86 4.16
N ALA A 281 -13.28 12.65 4.12
CA ALA A 281 -12.68 11.53 3.40
C ALA A 281 -12.68 11.77 1.88
N LYS A 282 -13.74 12.40 1.34
CA LYS A 282 -13.85 12.81 -0.07
C LYS A 282 -12.77 13.83 -0.43
N SER A 283 -12.58 14.86 0.40
CA SER A 283 -11.49 15.84 0.19
C SER A 283 -10.10 15.18 0.24
N THR A 284 -9.83 14.31 1.22
CA THR A 284 -8.57 13.55 1.28
C THR A 284 -8.36 12.71 0.01
N CYS A 285 -9.40 12.08 -0.53
CA CYS A 285 -9.30 11.33 -1.78
C CYS A 285 -8.98 12.21 -2.99
N TYR A 286 -9.53 13.43 -3.07
CA TYR A 286 -9.16 14.40 -4.10
C TYR A 286 -7.71 14.90 -3.93
N ALA A 287 -7.30 15.21 -2.70
CA ALA A 287 -5.93 15.65 -2.41
C ALA A 287 -4.89 14.55 -2.73
N CYS A 288 -5.25 13.29 -2.51
CA CYS A 288 -4.47 12.11 -2.89
C CYS A 288 -4.54 11.75 -4.38
N ARG A 289 -5.28 12.50 -5.21
CA ARG A 289 -5.55 12.21 -6.63
C ARG A 289 -6.16 10.83 -6.88
N LEU A 290 -6.86 10.28 -5.88
CA LEU A 290 -7.63 9.05 -6.03
C LEU A 290 -8.90 9.30 -6.87
N PHE A 291 -9.56 10.43 -6.60
CA PHE A 291 -10.61 10.96 -7.45
C PHE A 291 -10.04 12.13 -8.25
N GLN A 292 -10.28 12.13 -9.55
CA GLN A 292 -9.99 13.26 -10.43
C GLN A 292 -11.24 14.14 -10.56
N THR A 293 -11.08 15.37 -11.01
CA THR A 293 -12.22 16.26 -11.29
C THR A 293 -13.10 15.74 -12.42
N SER A 294 -12.56 14.89 -13.30
CA SER A 294 -13.27 14.18 -14.36
C SER A 294 -14.01 12.93 -13.88
N THR A 295 -13.74 12.45 -12.66
CA THR A 295 -14.36 11.22 -12.13
C THR A 295 -15.81 11.49 -11.72
N GLU A 296 -16.76 10.75 -12.28
CA GLU A 296 -18.16 10.83 -11.87
C GLU A 296 -18.39 10.01 -10.59
N LEU A 297 -18.91 10.65 -9.54
CA LEU A 297 -19.10 10.02 -8.24
C LEU A 297 -20.53 9.51 -8.08
N LEU A 298 -20.66 8.21 -7.86
CA LEU A 298 -21.88 7.53 -7.47
C LEU A 298 -21.95 7.49 -5.94
N GLU A 299 -22.98 8.12 -5.36
CA GLU A 299 -23.13 8.20 -3.90
C GLU A 299 -24.26 7.27 -3.42
N LEU A 300 -23.94 6.39 -2.46
CA LEU A 300 -24.86 5.49 -1.75
C LEU A 300 -24.79 5.79 -0.25
N THR A 301 -25.56 6.76 0.21
CA THR A 301 -25.51 7.28 1.59
C THR A 301 -26.89 7.32 2.23
N ALA A 302 -26.96 7.31 3.55
CA ALA A 302 -28.23 7.44 4.28
C ALA A 302 -28.99 8.72 3.90
N LYS A 303 -28.28 9.81 3.53
CA LYS A 303 -28.87 11.05 3.02
C LYS A 303 -29.57 10.86 1.66
N THR A 304 -29.00 10.05 0.76
CA THR A 304 -29.56 9.79 -0.57
C THR A 304 -30.68 8.77 -0.55
N VAL A 305 -30.59 7.77 0.34
CA VAL A 305 -31.62 6.74 0.54
C VAL A 305 -32.82 7.29 1.34
N GLY A 306 -32.61 8.31 2.19
CA GLY A 306 -33.66 8.97 2.97
C GLY A 306 -34.04 8.21 4.25
N GLU A 307 -34.66 8.90 5.22
CA GLU A 307 -34.93 8.35 6.56
C GLU A 307 -36.28 7.61 6.72
N SER A 308 -37.10 7.49 5.66
CA SER A 308 -38.48 6.96 5.69
C SER A 308 -38.57 5.41 5.56
N GLU A 309 -39.77 4.84 5.65
CA GLU A 309 -40.04 3.38 5.56
C GLU A 309 -39.69 2.76 4.19
N ARG A 310 -39.52 3.58 3.12
CA ARG A 310 -39.15 3.14 1.76
C ARG A 310 -37.64 3.07 1.49
N LYS A 311 -36.81 2.88 2.51
CA LYS A 311 -35.33 2.83 2.37
C LYS A 311 -34.87 1.73 1.43
N GLU A 312 -35.44 0.53 1.54
CA GLU A 312 -35.01 -0.63 0.77
C GLU A 312 -35.38 -0.50 -0.72
N ASP A 313 -36.56 0.03 -1.03
CA ASP A 313 -37.00 0.28 -2.41
C ASP A 313 -36.11 1.32 -3.11
N ARG A 314 -35.79 2.41 -2.42
CA ARG A 314 -34.93 3.46 -2.98
C ARG A 314 -33.48 3.00 -3.14
N LEU A 315 -33.00 2.17 -2.22
CA LEU A 315 -31.70 1.50 -2.35
C LEU A 315 -31.68 0.57 -3.57
N HIS A 316 -32.76 -0.19 -3.79
CA HIS A 316 -32.90 -1.04 -4.98
C HIS A 316 -32.84 -0.23 -6.27
N GLU A 317 -33.62 0.86 -6.36
CA GLU A 317 -33.65 1.74 -7.53
C GLU A 317 -32.27 2.31 -7.84
N LEU A 318 -31.57 2.85 -6.83
CA LEU A 318 -30.21 3.40 -6.99
C LEU A 318 -29.20 2.34 -7.42
N LEU A 319 -29.23 1.15 -6.80
CA LEU A 319 -28.34 0.05 -7.18
C LEU A 319 -28.58 -0.39 -8.62
N MET A 320 -29.83 -0.50 -9.05
CA MET A 320 -30.17 -0.87 -10.43
C MET A 320 -29.80 0.23 -11.42
N GLU A 321 -30.01 1.50 -11.07
CA GLU A 321 -29.61 2.65 -11.88
C GLU A 321 -28.09 2.67 -12.10
N TYR A 322 -27.32 2.56 -11.02
CA TYR A 322 -25.85 2.56 -11.06
C TYR A 322 -25.31 1.34 -11.79
N HIS A 323 -25.91 0.17 -11.57
CA HIS A 323 -25.58 -1.04 -12.30
C HIS A 323 -25.83 -0.89 -13.81
N LYS A 324 -26.95 -0.26 -14.20
CA LYS A 324 -27.28 0.03 -15.59
C LYS A 324 -26.26 0.98 -16.22
N LYS A 325 -25.96 2.11 -15.56
CA LYS A 325 -24.95 3.08 -16.02
C LYS A 325 -23.58 2.43 -16.25
N LEU A 326 -23.13 1.59 -15.32
CA LEU A 326 -21.78 0.98 -15.39
C LEU A 326 -21.66 -0.21 -16.36
N ILE A 327 -22.76 -0.91 -16.64
CA ILE A 327 -22.73 -2.18 -17.39
C ILE A 327 -23.35 -2.07 -18.79
N GLN A 328 -24.36 -1.21 -18.98
CA GLN A 328 -25.04 -1.07 -20.27
C GLN A 328 -24.47 0.05 -21.16
N ASP A 329 -23.93 1.14 -20.59
CA ASP A 329 -23.37 2.25 -21.37
C ASP A 329 -21.90 2.07 -21.76
N VAL A 330 -21.23 1.00 -21.33
CA VAL A 330 -19.87 0.66 -21.78
C VAL A 330 -19.94 -0.25 -23.02
N PRO A 331 -19.45 0.17 -24.20
CA PRO A 331 -19.48 -0.66 -25.40
C PRO A 331 -18.77 -1.99 -25.15
N LYS A 332 -19.43 -3.11 -25.46
CA LYS A 332 -18.81 -4.44 -25.43
C LYS A 332 -17.66 -4.46 -26.45
N ASN A 333 -16.43 -4.25 -25.99
CA ASN A 333 -15.23 -4.40 -26.81
C ASN A 333 -15.12 -5.86 -27.26
N ARG A 334 -15.65 -6.16 -28.45
CA ARG A 334 -15.51 -7.44 -29.13
C ARG A 334 -14.09 -7.51 -29.69
N GLY A 335 -13.23 -8.25 -29.00
CA GLY A 335 -11.97 -8.74 -29.56
C GLY A 335 -10.73 -8.01 -29.07
N GLY A 336 -9.94 -8.71 -28.25
CA GLY A 336 -8.51 -8.79 -28.51
C GLY A 336 -7.59 -7.61 -28.17
N LEU A 337 -7.94 -6.69 -27.26
CA LEU A 337 -6.91 -5.82 -26.64
C LEU A 337 -7.18 -5.62 -25.14
N LYS A 338 -6.22 -6.06 -24.34
CA LYS A 338 -6.26 -6.01 -22.87
C LYS A 338 -6.33 -4.56 -22.39
N ARG A 339 -7.33 -4.24 -21.56
CA ARG A 339 -7.33 -3.14 -20.57
C ARG A 339 -6.72 -1.81 -21.07
N SER A 340 -7.38 -1.16 -22.04
CA SER A 340 -7.16 0.29 -22.25
C SER A 340 -8.03 1.03 -21.23
N TRP A 341 -7.39 1.51 -20.15
CA TRP A 341 -8.02 2.28 -19.07
C TRP A 341 -8.27 3.74 -19.44
N THR A 342 -7.96 4.16 -20.67
CA THR A 342 -7.78 5.58 -21.00
C THR A 342 -8.93 6.21 -21.79
N LEU A 343 -10.02 5.49 -22.08
CA LEU A 343 -11.13 6.03 -22.91
C LEU A 343 -12.55 5.84 -22.34
N SER A 344 -12.71 5.19 -21.18
CA SER A 344 -14.01 5.09 -20.50
C SER A 344 -14.09 6.10 -19.36
N GLN A 345 -15.19 6.84 -19.28
CA GLN A 345 -15.53 7.72 -18.16
C GLN A 345 -15.23 7.01 -16.83
N GLU A 346 -14.42 7.63 -15.98
CA GLU A 346 -14.02 7.05 -14.70
C GLU A 346 -15.13 7.24 -13.68
N TYR A 347 -15.59 6.15 -13.08
CA TYR A 347 -16.61 6.20 -12.04
C TYR A 347 -15.99 5.89 -10.67
N GLY A 348 -16.28 6.74 -9.69
CA GLY A 348 -15.98 6.51 -8.28
C GLY A 348 -17.25 6.15 -7.50
N LEU A 349 -17.14 5.32 -6.47
CA LEU A 349 -18.27 4.99 -5.59
C LEU A 349 -18.00 5.48 -4.17
N ILE A 350 -18.97 6.15 -3.57
CA ILE A 350 -18.94 6.55 -2.15
C ILE A 350 -20.08 5.85 -1.42
N ILE A 351 -19.77 5.13 -0.34
CA ILE A 351 -20.77 4.45 0.49
C ILE A 351 -20.55 4.72 1.98
N ASP A 352 -21.63 4.82 2.75
CA ASP A 352 -21.55 4.91 4.21
C ASP A 352 -21.77 3.55 4.91
N GLY A 353 -21.23 3.42 6.13
CA GLY A 353 -21.34 2.19 6.93
C GLY A 353 -22.78 1.78 7.26
N SER A 354 -23.71 2.73 7.32
CA SER A 354 -25.15 2.44 7.53
C SER A 354 -25.78 1.79 6.31
N THR A 355 -25.60 2.35 5.12
CA THR A 355 -26.13 1.79 3.86
C THR A 355 -25.44 0.48 3.53
N LEU A 356 -24.14 0.37 3.81
CA LEU A 356 -23.41 -0.87 3.63
C LEU A 356 -23.97 -2.01 4.49
N SER A 357 -24.37 -1.73 5.74
CA SER A 357 -25.00 -2.74 6.60
C SER A 357 -26.29 -3.28 5.99
N LEU A 358 -27.11 -2.43 5.36
CA LEU A 358 -28.34 -2.84 4.67
C LEU A 358 -28.03 -3.75 3.47
N ILE A 359 -26.96 -3.47 2.74
CA ILE A 359 -26.52 -4.28 1.58
C ILE A 359 -25.93 -5.62 2.01
N LEU A 360 -25.15 -5.64 3.10
CA LEU A 360 -24.42 -6.83 3.56
C LEU A 360 -25.27 -7.78 4.40
N ASN A 361 -26.22 -7.25 5.18
CA ASN A 361 -27.14 -8.01 6.03
C ASN A 361 -28.59 -7.80 5.54
N PRO A 362 -28.96 -8.39 4.40
CA PRO A 362 -30.32 -8.29 3.92
C PRO A 362 -31.33 -8.87 4.93
N SER A 363 -32.46 -8.18 5.11
CA SER A 363 -33.68 -8.73 5.69
C SER A 363 -34.08 -10.01 4.93
N GLN A 364 -34.71 -10.98 5.61
CA GLN A 364 -34.94 -12.36 5.12
C GLN A 364 -35.81 -12.51 3.85
N ASP A 365 -36.12 -11.43 3.14
CA ASP A 365 -36.89 -11.47 1.90
C ASP A 365 -36.04 -11.92 0.72
N SER A 366 -36.58 -12.81 -0.11
CA SER A 366 -35.83 -13.59 -1.10
C SER A 366 -35.21 -12.75 -2.24
N SER A 367 -35.67 -11.51 -2.44
CA SER A 367 -35.20 -10.55 -3.45
C SER A 367 -33.91 -9.81 -3.07
N SER A 368 -33.58 -9.73 -1.78
CA SER A 368 -32.43 -8.98 -1.25
C SER A 368 -31.10 -9.78 -1.31
N SER A 369 -31.18 -11.09 -1.57
CA SER A 369 -30.02 -11.97 -1.76
C SER A 369 -29.11 -11.59 -2.94
N ASN A 370 -29.59 -10.75 -3.86
CA ASN A 370 -28.84 -10.28 -5.02
C ASN A 370 -28.15 -8.91 -4.83
N TYR A 371 -28.46 -8.15 -3.77
CA TYR A 371 -27.87 -6.82 -3.56
C TYR A 371 -26.38 -6.85 -3.35
N LYS A 372 -25.89 -7.83 -2.58
CA LYS A 372 -24.44 -8.03 -2.40
C LYS A 372 -23.72 -8.28 -3.72
N ASN A 373 -24.31 -9.07 -4.62
CA ASN A 373 -23.71 -9.36 -5.93
C ASN A 373 -23.75 -8.14 -6.85
N ILE A 374 -24.87 -7.41 -6.89
CA ILE A 374 -25.03 -6.19 -7.70
C ILE A 374 -24.03 -5.12 -7.22
N PHE A 375 -23.98 -4.88 -5.91
CA PHE A 375 -23.04 -3.96 -5.28
C PHE A 375 -21.58 -4.33 -5.60
N LEU A 376 -21.23 -5.61 -5.47
CA LEU A 376 -19.89 -6.08 -5.83
C LEU A 376 -19.58 -5.81 -7.30
N GLN A 377 -20.52 -6.05 -8.22
CA GLN A 377 -20.31 -5.75 -9.64
C GLN A 377 -20.11 -4.25 -9.91
N ILE A 378 -20.84 -3.38 -9.22
CA ILE A 378 -20.65 -1.92 -9.27
C ILE A 378 -19.23 -1.58 -8.81
N CYS A 379 -18.83 -2.03 -7.61
CA CYS A 379 -17.50 -1.76 -7.05
C CYS A 379 -16.36 -2.27 -7.93
N LEU A 380 -16.53 -3.45 -8.55
CA LEU A 380 -15.54 -4.00 -9.47
C LEU A 380 -15.43 -3.22 -10.79
N LYS A 381 -16.41 -2.41 -11.15
CA LYS A 381 -16.37 -1.55 -12.36
C LYS A 381 -15.83 -0.15 -12.06
N CYS A 382 -16.09 0.38 -10.88
CA CYS A 382 -15.51 1.66 -10.44
C CYS A 382 -13.97 1.61 -10.39
N THR A 383 -13.33 2.75 -10.68
CA THR A 383 -11.87 2.92 -10.60
C THR A 383 -11.42 2.96 -9.14
N ALA A 384 -12.13 3.76 -8.33
CA ALA A 384 -11.90 3.91 -6.90
C ALA A 384 -13.21 3.81 -6.11
N VAL A 385 -13.09 3.30 -4.88
CA VAL A 385 -14.22 3.18 -3.95
C VAL A 385 -13.82 3.79 -2.61
N LEU A 386 -14.67 4.63 -2.06
CA LEU A 386 -14.53 5.24 -0.75
C LEU A 386 -15.67 4.77 0.15
N CYS A 387 -15.33 4.11 1.26
CA CYS A 387 -16.28 3.71 2.27
C CYS A 387 -16.05 4.54 3.54
N CYS A 388 -17.09 5.24 3.99
CA CYS A 388 -17.04 6.20 5.10
C CYS A 388 -17.79 5.68 6.32
N ARG A 389 -17.45 6.19 7.51
CA ARG A 389 -18.08 5.79 8.80
C ARG A 389 -18.13 4.27 9.02
N MET A 390 -17.08 3.56 8.61
CA MET A 390 -17.00 2.11 8.75
C MET A 390 -16.55 1.69 10.14
N ALA A 391 -17.22 0.68 10.70
CA ALA A 391 -16.71 -0.06 11.85
C ALA A 391 -15.59 -1.03 11.42
N PRO A 392 -14.65 -1.41 12.32
CA PRO A 392 -13.57 -2.34 12.02
C PRO A 392 -14.03 -3.65 11.34
N LEU A 393 -15.09 -4.28 11.87
CA LEU A 393 -15.62 -5.52 11.34
C LEU A 393 -16.17 -5.36 9.91
N GLN A 394 -16.77 -4.20 9.59
CA GLN A 394 -17.28 -3.92 8.25
C GLN A 394 -16.13 -3.78 7.24
N LYS A 395 -14.98 -3.21 7.65
CA LYS A 395 -13.80 -3.12 6.78
C LYS A 395 -13.35 -4.51 6.34
N ALA A 396 -13.25 -5.45 7.29
CA ALA A 396 -12.92 -6.84 7.01
C ALA A 396 -13.97 -7.52 6.10
N GLN A 397 -15.26 -7.25 6.29
CA GLN A 397 -16.31 -7.81 5.43
C GLN A 397 -16.18 -7.37 3.96
N ILE A 398 -15.80 -6.11 3.69
CA ILE A 398 -15.54 -5.62 2.33
C ILE A 398 -14.35 -6.37 1.72
N VAL A 399 -13.24 -6.48 2.46
CA VAL A 399 -12.04 -7.22 1.99
C VAL A 399 -12.41 -8.66 1.64
N ARG A 400 -13.15 -9.34 2.53
CA ARG A 400 -13.62 -10.71 2.33
C ARG A 400 -14.54 -10.85 1.12
N MET A 401 -15.40 -9.85 0.87
CA MET A 401 -16.29 -9.84 -0.29
C MET A 401 -15.50 -9.79 -1.60
N VAL A 402 -14.51 -8.91 -1.70
CA VAL A 402 -13.67 -8.78 -2.91
C VAL A 402 -12.76 -10.01 -3.08
N LYS A 403 -12.16 -10.50 -1.99
CA LYS A 403 -11.31 -11.69 -1.97
C LYS A 403 -12.02 -12.93 -2.53
N ASN A 404 -13.29 -13.13 -2.17
CA ASN A 404 -14.08 -14.30 -2.58
C ASN A 404 -14.81 -14.10 -3.91
N THR A 405 -14.50 -13.05 -4.66
CA THR A 405 -15.13 -12.80 -5.96
C THR A 405 -14.62 -13.76 -7.04
N LYS A 406 -15.41 -14.00 -8.09
CA LYS A 406 -15.00 -14.79 -9.26
C LYS A 406 -13.71 -14.22 -9.84
N GLY A 407 -12.68 -15.07 -9.94
CA GLY A 407 -11.32 -14.69 -10.35
C GLY A 407 -10.32 -14.57 -9.20
N SER A 408 -10.79 -14.62 -7.93
CA SER A 408 -9.97 -14.62 -6.71
C SER A 408 -8.81 -13.61 -6.77
N PRO A 409 -9.10 -12.31 -6.94
CA PRO A 409 -8.07 -11.31 -7.10
C PRO A 409 -7.21 -11.18 -5.84
N ILE A 410 -5.93 -10.89 -6.01
CA ILE A 410 -5.02 -10.73 -4.87
C ILE A 410 -5.25 -9.38 -4.21
N THR A 411 -5.70 -9.43 -2.96
CA THR A 411 -6.02 -8.29 -2.11
C THR A 411 -4.88 -7.96 -1.15
N LEU A 412 -4.61 -6.67 -0.97
CA LEU A 412 -3.67 -6.12 0.01
C LEU A 412 -4.40 -5.11 0.89
N SER A 413 -4.12 -5.13 2.19
CA SER A 413 -4.68 -4.17 3.15
C SER A 413 -3.56 -3.43 3.87
N ILE A 414 -3.70 -2.11 4.03
CA ILE A 414 -2.76 -1.26 4.77
C ILE A 414 -3.47 -0.39 5.82
N GLY A 415 -2.90 -0.32 7.01
CA GLY A 415 -3.42 0.47 8.15
C GLY A 415 -2.37 0.70 9.23
N ASP A 416 -2.62 1.61 10.17
CA ASP A 416 -1.68 1.95 11.26
C ASP A 416 -2.18 1.50 12.65
N GLY A 417 -3.50 1.40 12.82
CA GLY A 417 -4.16 1.32 14.11
C GLY A 417 -4.84 -0.01 14.41
N ALA A 418 -5.38 -0.13 15.62
CA ALA A 418 -6.13 -1.31 16.07
C ALA A 418 -7.39 -1.57 15.21
N ASN A 419 -7.99 -0.48 14.71
CA ASN A 419 -9.20 -0.51 13.88
C ASN A 419 -8.99 -1.24 12.54
N ASP A 420 -7.74 -1.33 12.09
CA ASP A 420 -7.39 -1.90 10.78
C ASP A 420 -6.87 -3.33 10.88
N VAL A 421 -6.59 -3.84 12.08
CA VAL A 421 -6.05 -5.19 12.29
C VAL A 421 -6.93 -6.26 11.65
N SER A 422 -8.25 -6.14 11.81
CA SER A 422 -9.21 -7.07 11.19
C SER A 422 -9.19 -7.03 9.65
N MET A 423 -9.01 -5.84 9.06
CA MET A 423 -8.90 -5.63 7.62
C MET A 423 -7.56 -6.17 7.06
N ILE A 424 -6.48 -6.00 7.83
CA ILE A 424 -5.11 -6.47 7.53
C ILE A 424 -5.08 -8.00 7.49
N LEU A 425 -5.64 -8.66 8.51
CA LEU A 425 -5.64 -10.12 8.63
C LEU A 425 -6.55 -10.82 7.60
N GLU A 426 -7.60 -10.15 7.12
CA GLU A 426 -8.51 -10.73 6.13
C GLU A 426 -7.94 -10.73 4.70
N ALA A 427 -7.06 -9.78 4.39
CA ALA A 427 -6.41 -9.68 3.07
C ALA A 427 -5.42 -10.83 2.82
N HIS A 428 -4.97 -10.99 1.56
CA HIS A 428 -3.91 -11.95 1.26
C HIS A 428 -2.54 -11.45 1.71
N VAL A 429 -2.36 -10.13 1.72
CA VAL A 429 -1.15 -9.46 2.20
C VAL A 429 -1.56 -8.32 3.11
N GLY A 430 -1.16 -8.41 4.37
CA GLY A 430 -1.35 -7.37 5.37
C GLY A 430 -0.11 -6.50 5.53
N ILE A 431 -0.26 -5.17 5.42
CA ILE A 431 0.81 -4.20 5.64
C ILE A 431 0.45 -3.28 6.80
N GLY A 432 1.31 -3.21 7.81
CA GLY A 432 1.14 -2.31 8.94
C GLY A 432 2.05 -1.09 8.82
N ILE A 433 1.50 0.11 9.00
CA ILE A 433 2.29 1.33 9.14
C ILE A 433 2.71 1.48 10.61
N LYS A 434 3.99 1.78 10.85
CA LYS A 434 4.50 2.09 12.19
C LYS A 434 4.14 3.52 12.58
N GLY A 435 2.86 3.73 12.90
CA GLY A 435 2.27 5.02 13.23
C GLY A 435 2.45 5.45 14.69
N LYS A 436 1.88 6.61 15.03
CA LYS A 436 1.84 7.17 16.39
C LYS A 436 0.73 6.58 17.24
N GLU A 437 -0.33 6.04 16.63
CA GLU A 437 -1.50 5.47 17.33
C GLU A 437 -1.23 4.12 18.00
N GLY A 438 -0.10 3.49 17.68
CA GLY A 438 0.35 2.25 18.31
C GLY A 438 1.14 1.38 17.35
N ARG A 439 1.62 0.22 17.84
CA ARG A 439 2.31 -0.79 17.01
C ARG A 439 1.45 -2.03 16.75
N GLN A 440 0.16 -1.95 17.01
CA GLN A 440 -0.73 -3.11 16.93
C GLN A 440 -0.94 -3.58 15.49
N ALA A 441 -1.17 -2.67 14.54
CA ALA A 441 -1.24 -3.03 13.12
C ALA A 441 0.06 -3.64 12.62
N SER A 442 1.21 -2.99 12.90
CA SER A 442 2.53 -3.47 12.47
C SER A 442 2.92 -4.84 13.05
N ARG A 443 2.43 -5.20 14.24
CA ARG A 443 2.70 -6.50 14.87
C ARG A 443 1.83 -7.62 14.33
N ASN A 444 0.64 -7.29 13.81
CA ASN A 444 -0.31 -8.26 13.26
C ASN A 444 -0.31 -8.28 11.71
N SER A 445 0.59 -7.54 11.07
CA SER A 445 0.75 -7.48 9.61
C SER A 445 1.89 -8.39 9.14
N ASP A 446 1.81 -8.87 7.90
CA ASP A 446 2.89 -9.63 7.25
C ASP A 446 4.14 -8.76 7.02
N TYR A 447 3.94 -7.49 6.63
CA TYR A 447 5.01 -6.52 6.44
C TYR A 447 4.75 -5.24 7.22
N ALA A 448 5.79 -4.67 7.82
CA ALA A 448 5.73 -3.38 8.50
C ALA A 448 6.56 -2.33 7.76
N VAL A 449 5.94 -1.19 7.42
CA VAL A 449 6.61 -0.04 6.80
C VAL A 449 6.45 1.21 7.65
N PRO A 450 7.40 2.15 7.64
CA PRO A 450 7.31 3.34 8.51
C PRO A 450 6.36 4.42 7.97
N LYS A 451 6.19 4.53 6.65
CA LYS A 451 5.36 5.53 5.98
C LYS A 451 4.71 4.94 4.73
N PHE A 452 3.60 5.51 4.29
CA PHE A 452 2.86 5.07 3.11
C PHE A 452 3.68 5.10 1.81
N LYS A 453 4.55 6.11 1.62
CA LYS A 453 5.40 6.24 0.41
C LYS A 453 6.29 5.03 0.09
N HIS A 454 6.64 4.23 1.09
CA HIS A 454 7.46 3.03 0.90
C HIS A 454 6.68 1.90 0.23
N LEU A 455 5.35 1.97 0.20
CA LEU A 455 4.51 1.01 -0.51
C LEU A 455 4.84 0.95 -2.01
N ARG A 456 5.14 2.11 -2.61
CA ARG A 456 5.58 2.22 -4.01
C ARG A 456 6.78 1.33 -4.29
N LYS A 457 7.84 1.44 -3.48
CA LYS A 457 9.06 0.63 -3.63
C LYS A 457 8.85 -0.84 -3.25
N LEU A 458 8.05 -1.10 -2.21
CA LEU A 458 7.77 -2.46 -1.75
C LEU A 458 7.04 -3.28 -2.83
N LEU A 459 5.99 -2.74 -3.45
CA LEU A 459 5.20 -3.46 -4.43
C LEU A 459 5.82 -3.47 -5.83
N LEU A 460 6.15 -2.28 -6.35
CA LEU A 460 6.58 -2.14 -7.75
C LEU A 460 7.99 -2.69 -7.99
N ALA A 461 8.88 -2.58 -7.00
CA ALA A 461 10.23 -3.13 -7.11
C ALA A 461 10.35 -4.50 -6.43
N HIS A 462 10.24 -4.56 -5.10
CA HIS A 462 10.52 -5.82 -4.38
C HIS A 462 9.51 -6.92 -4.70
N GLY A 463 8.21 -6.61 -4.71
CA GLY A 463 7.15 -7.55 -5.05
C GLY A 463 7.26 -8.08 -6.48
N HIS A 464 7.51 -7.19 -7.44
CA HIS A 464 7.75 -7.55 -8.84
C HIS A 464 8.96 -8.48 -9.01
N LEU A 465 10.11 -8.11 -8.43
CA LEU A 465 11.32 -8.92 -8.50
C LEU A 465 11.12 -10.29 -7.86
N TYR A 466 10.50 -10.34 -6.68
CA TYR A 466 10.24 -11.58 -5.96
C TYR A 466 9.35 -12.53 -6.77
N TYR A 467 8.27 -12.01 -7.36
CA TYR A 467 7.40 -12.81 -8.22
C TYR A 467 8.16 -13.41 -9.40
N VAL A 468 8.94 -12.61 -10.13
CA VAL A 468 9.68 -13.09 -11.31
C VAL A 468 10.73 -14.13 -10.91
N ARG A 469 11.44 -13.92 -9.80
CA ARG A 469 12.45 -14.86 -9.27
C ARG A 469 11.82 -16.20 -8.93
N ILE A 470 10.73 -16.21 -8.16
CA ILE A 470 10.04 -17.44 -7.76
C ILE A 470 9.40 -18.15 -8.96
N ALA A 471 8.76 -17.40 -9.87
CA ALA A 471 8.17 -17.99 -11.06
C ALA A 471 9.21 -18.73 -11.92
N HIS A 472 10.37 -18.10 -12.14
CA HIS A 472 11.47 -18.73 -12.87
C HIS A 472 12.10 -19.90 -12.09
N LEU A 473 12.29 -19.78 -10.78
CA LEU A 473 12.77 -20.86 -9.91
C LEU A 473 11.90 -22.11 -10.07
N VAL A 474 10.57 -21.96 -9.97
CA VAL A 474 9.62 -23.08 -10.08
C VAL A 474 9.68 -23.71 -11.48
N GLN A 475 9.65 -22.90 -12.53
CA GLN A 475 9.70 -23.39 -13.92
C GLN A 475 10.99 -24.15 -14.22
N TYR A 476 12.12 -23.56 -13.83
CA TYR A 476 13.42 -24.17 -14.00
C TYR A 476 13.55 -25.47 -13.17
N PHE A 477 12.98 -25.50 -11.97
CA PHE A 477 12.98 -26.70 -11.14
C PHE A 477 12.22 -27.86 -11.79
N PHE A 478 11.06 -27.60 -12.42
CA PHE A 478 10.36 -28.64 -13.19
C PHE A 478 11.15 -29.07 -14.42
N TYR A 479 11.65 -28.11 -15.19
CA TYR A 479 12.45 -28.35 -16.38
C TYR A 479 13.68 -29.23 -16.09
N LYS A 480 14.50 -28.89 -15.09
CA LYS A 480 15.72 -29.65 -14.77
C LYS A 480 15.43 -31.09 -14.35
N ASN A 481 14.37 -31.29 -13.55
CA ASN A 481 13.98 -32.63 -13.10
C ASN A 481 13.43 -33.48 -14.25
N LEU A 482 12.70 -32.86 -15.19
CA LEU A 482 12.23 -33.54 -16.39
C LEU A 482 13.40 -33.97 -17.28
N CYS A 483 14.37 -33.08 -17.54
CA CYS A 483 15.59 -33.40 -18.26
C CYS A 483 16.35 -34.57 -17.63
N PHE A 484 16.33 -34.66 -16.30
CA PHE A 484 16.98 -35.72 -15.53
C PHE A 484 16.28 -37.07 -15.60
N ILE A 485 14.96 -37.11 -15.39
CA ILE A 485 14.22 -38.37 -15.34
C ILE A 485 13.92 -38.95 -16.73
N LEU A 486 13.77 -38.12 -17.76
CA LEU A 486 13.37 -38.57 -19.09
C LEU A 486 14.35 -39.55 -19.73
N PRO A 487 15.69 -39.33 -19.74
CA PRO A 487 16.65 -40.33 -20.21
C PRO A 487 16.57 -41.65 -19.43
N GLN A 488 16.32 -41.59 -18.11
CA GLN A 488 16.19 -42.78 -17.28
C GLN A 488 14.91 -43.56 -17.59
N PHE A 489 13.82 -42.86 -17.91
CA PHE A 489 12.58 -43.47 -18.41
C PHE A 489 12.79 -44.12 -19.78
N LEU A 490 13.43 -43.41 -20.72
CA LEU A 490 13.74 -43.92 -22.06
C LEU A 490 14.64 -45.17 -22.00
N TYR A 491 15.61 -45.18 -21.09
CA TYR A 491 16.50 -46.31 -20.88
C TYR A 491 15.75 -47.60 -20.50
N GLN A 492 14.58 -47.51 -19.83
CA GLN A 492 13.82 -48.71 -19.45
C GLN A 492 13.29 -49.51 -20.63
N PHE A 493 13.00 -48.85 -21.78
CA PHE A 493 12.61 -49.55 -22.99
C PHE A 493 13.73 -50.46 -23.53
N PHE A 494 14.99 -50.09 -23.29
CA PHE A 494 16.17 -50.86 -23.72
C PHE A 494 16.60 -51.91 -22.69
N CYS A 495 16.16 -51.78 -21.43
CA CYS A 495 16.45 -52.73 -20.36
C CYS A 495 15.37 -53.80 -20.15
N GLY A 496 14.37 -53.88 -21.03
CA GLY A 496 13.23 -54.79 -20.88
C GLY A 496 12.41 -54.50 -19.62
N PHE A 497 12.33 -53.23 -19.18
CA PHE A 497 11.62 -52.79 -17.98
C PHE A 497 12.11 -53.40 -16.65
N SER A 498 13.35 -53.87 -16.59
CA SER A 498 13.98 -54.42 -15.38
C SER A 498 14.31 -53.39 -14.29
N GLN A 499 14.01 -52.10 -14.50
CA GLN A 499 14.30 -50.99 -13.59
C GLN A 499 15.80 -50.77 -13.32
N GLN A 500 16.67 -51.21 -14.24
CA GLN A 500 18.10 -50.91 -14.12
C GLN A 500 18.31 -49.39 -14.19
N PRO A 501 18.96 -48.76 -13.19
CA PRO A 501 19.21 -47.33 -13.22
C PRO A 501 20.28 -47.00 -14.27
N LEU A 502 20.02 -45.93 -15.03
CA LEU A 502 20.98 -45.38 -15.99
C LEU A 502 22.16 -44.70 -15.28
N TYR A 503 21.87 -43.99 -14.18
CA TYR A 503 22.84 -43.23 -13.41
C TYR A 503 23.26 -43.99 -12.15
N ASP A 504 24.50 -43.76 -11.71
CA ASP A 504 25.00 -44.28 -10.44
C ASP A 504 24.25 -43.66 -9.25
N ALA A 505 24.15 -44.41 -8.15
CA ALA A 505 23.42 -43.99 -6.96
C ALA A 505 23.96 -42.69 -6.35
N ALA A 506 25.27 -42.44 -6.43
CA ALA A 506 25.86 -41.19 -5.95
C ALA A 506 25.45 -40.00 -6.84
N TYR A 507 25.43 -40.17 -8.17
CA TYR A 507 24.98 -39.14 -9.10
C TYR A 507 23.48 -38.84 -8.96
N LEU A 508 22.64 -39.86 -8.77
CA LEU A 508 21.21 -39.70 -8.49
C LEU A 508 20.97 -38.81 -7.27
N THR A 509 21.74 -39.03 -6.20
CA THR A 509 21.59 -38.28 -4.95
C THR A 509 22.18 -36.87 -5.04
N MET A 510 23.37 -36.72 -5.64
CA MET A 510 24.08 -35.44 -5.68
C MET A 510 23.53 -34.44 -6.72
N TYR A 511 22.81 -34.92 -7.74
CA TYR A 511 22.26 -34.08 -8.80
C TYR A 511 21.41 -32.91 -8.27
N ASN A 512 20.41 -33.23 -7.44
CA ASN A 512 19.48 -32.24 -6.91
C ASN A 512 20.04 -31.47 -5.71
N ILE A 513 20.99 -32.05 -4.96
CA ILE A 513 21.48 -31.45 -3.71
C ILE A 513 22.68 -30.53 -3.95
N CYS A 514 23.64 -30.93 -4.79
CA CYS A 514 24.92 -30.23 -4.93
C CYS A 514 25.10 -29.61 -6.31
N PHE A 515 24.81 -30.34 -7.38
CA PHE A 515 25.17 -29.89 -8.73
C PHE A 515 24.24 -28.81 -9.29
N THR A 516 22.94 -28.86 -8.97
CA THR A 516 21.94 -27.98 -9.62
C THR A 516 21.13 -27.07 -8.70
N SER A 517 21.17 -27.26 -7.37
CA SER A 517 20.41 -26.44 -6.40
C SER A 517 21.04 -25.08 -6.12
N LEU A 518 22.35 -25.03 -5.90
CA LEU A 518 23.05 -23.81 -5.53
C LEU A 518 22.95 -22.73 -6.62
N PRO A 519 23.17 -23.06 -7.92
CA PRO A 519 23.05 -22.05 -8.99
C PRO A 519 21.66 -21.44 -9.08
N ILE A 520 20.60 -22.26 -9.01
CA ILE A 520 19.23 -21.75 -9.11
C ILE A 520 18.81 -20.98 -7.86
N LEU A 521 19.32 -21.34 -6.68
CA LEU A 521 19.10 -20.58 -5.46
C LEU A 521 19.78 -19.21 -5.53
N ALA A 522 21.04 -19.15 -5.97
CA ALA A 522 21.78 -17.90 -6.17
C ALA A 522 21.07 -16.99 -7.17
N TYR A 523 20.63 -17.55 -8.30
CA TYR A 523 19.78 -16.85 -9.27
C TYR A 523 18.51 -16.31 -8.60
N SER A 524 17.75 -17.15 -7.89
CA SER A 524 16.49 -16.73 -7.27
C SER A 524 16.64 -15.64 -6.20
N LEU A 525 17.80 -15.52 -5.55
CA LEU A 525 18.03 -14.50 -4.52
C LEU A 525 18.56 -13.18 -5.11
N LEU A 526 19.50 -13.28 -6.06
CA LEU A 526 20.28 -12.14 -6.53
C LEU A 526 19.80 -11.55 -7.85
N GLU A 527 19.03 -12.31 -8.64
CA GLU A 527 18.69 -11.89 -10.00
C GLU A 527 17.88 -10.60 -10.03
N GLN A 528 18.31 -9.63 -10.83
CA GLN A 528 17.58 -8.39 -11.09
C GLN A 528 17.41 -8.23 -12.59
N HIS A 529 16.32 -8.78 -13.12
CA HIS A 529 16.04 -8.69 -14.56
C HIS A 529 15.81 -7.25 -15.05
N ILE A 530 15.39 -6.35 -14.15
CA ILE A 530 15.27 -4.89 -14.32
C ILE A 530 15.76 -4.23 -13.02
N ASN A 531 16.49 -3.12 -13.14
CA ASN A 531 16.93 -2.34 -11.98
C ASN A 531 15.74 -1.77 -11.19
N ILE A 532 15.85 -1.77 -9.86
CA ILE A 532 14.87 -1.28 -8.89
C ILE A 532 14.41 0.16 -9.19
N ASP A 533 15.33 1.04 -9.59
CA ASP A 533 15.00 2.45 -9.84
C ASP A 533 14.10 2.60 -11.07
N ARG A 534 14.34 1.82 -12.12
CA ARG A 534 13.49 1.81 -13.33
C ARG A 534 12.10 1.22 -13.03
N LEU A 535 12.04 0.15 -12.23
CA LEU A 535 10.76 -0.43 -11.78
C LEU A 535 9.92 0.56 -10.95
N THR A 536 10.59 1.43 -10.19
CA THR A 536 9.91 2.44 -9.37
C THR A 536 9.48 3.65 -10.20
N ALA A 537 10.25 4.00 -11.23
CA ALA A 537 9.98 5.14 -12.12
C ALA A 537 8.90 4.85 -13.17
N ASP A 538 8.79 3.60 -13.66
CA ASP A 538 7.77 3.17 -14.62
C ASP A 538 6.85 2.09 -14.02
N PRO A 539 5.75 2.48 -13.34
CA PRO A 539 4.83 1.54 -12.71
C PRO A 539 4.08 0.63 -13.70
N GLN A 540 3.96 1.01 -14.97
CA GLN A 540 3.21 0.23 -15.97
C GLN A 540 3.84 -1.15 -16.21
N LEU A 541 5.13 -1.30 -15.92
CA LEU A 541 5.83 -2.59 -15.99
C LEU A 541 5.22 -3.65 -15.07
N TYR A 542 4.59 -3.24 -13.97
CA TYR A 542 3.90 -4.15 -13.06
C TYR A 542 2.70 -4.86 -13.72
N MET A 543 2.01 -4.20 -14.65
CA MET A 543 0.87 -4.77 -15.38
C MET A 543 1.24 -5.99 -16.23
N LYS A 544 2.52 -6.15 -16.58
CA LYS A 544 3.01 -7.33 -17.33
C LYS A 544 3.08 -8.58 -16.46
N VAL A 545 3.15 -8.40 -15.15
CA VAL A 545 3.30 -9.45 -14.14
C VAL A 545 1.97 -9.78 -13.44
N SER A 546 0.96 -8.90 -13.56
CA SER A 546 -0.37 -9.14 -13.00
C SER A 546 -1.03 -10.41 -13.58
N ASP A 547 -2.05 -10.91 -12.86
CA ASP A 547 -2.81 -12.12 -13.21
C ASP A 547 -1.97 -13.39 -13.32
N ASN A 548 -0.89 -13.47 -12.53
CA ASN A 548 0.04 -14.58 -12.50
C ASN A 548 0.59 -14.97 -13.89
N ALA A 549 0.86 -14.00 -14.76
CA ALA A 549 1.20 -14.21 -16.16
C ALA A 549 2.33 -15.22 -16.42
N MET A 550 3.37 -15.26 -15.57
CA MET A 550 4.50 -16.18 -15.74
C MET A 550 4.11 -17.62 -15.41
N LEU A 551 3.25 -17.85 -14.40
CA LEU A 551 2.89 -19.19 -13.92
C LEU A 551 1.63 -19.76 -14.61
N GLN A 552 1.24 -19.21 -15.74
CA GLN A 552 0.15 -19.76 -16.54
C GLN A 552 0.54 -21.06 -17.23
N TRP A 553 -0.46 -21.83 -17.67
CA TRP A 553 -0.27 -23.09 -18.40
C TRP A 553 0.58 -22.95 -19.66
N ARG A 554 0.55 -21.79 -20.33
CA ARG A 554 1.31 -21.56 -21.57
C ARG A 554 2.83 -21.60 -21.35
N PRO A 555 3.42 -20.74 -20.48
CA PRO A 555 4.82 -20.88 -20.11
C PRO A 555 5.18 -22.26 -19.55
N PHE A 556 4.33 -22.84 -18.69
CA PHE A 556 4.59 -24.15 -18.10
C PHE A 556 4.75 -25.26 -19.16
N LEU A 557 3.86 -25.30 -20.15
CA LEU A 557 3.95 -26.25 -21.27
C LEU A 557 5.18 -26.01 -22.14
N TYR A 558 5.58 -24.74 -22.35
CA TYR A 558 6.82 -24.42 -23.05
C TYR A 558 8.06 -25.00 -22.36
N TRP A 559 8.21 -24.76 -21.05
CA TRP A 559 9.33 -25.30 -20.27
C TRP A 559 9.32 -26.84 -20.21
N THR A 560 8.14 -27.45 -20.19
CA THR A 560 7.98 -28.91 -20.20
C THR A 560 8.39 -29.48 -21.57
N PHE A 561 7.96 -28.86 -22.67
CA PHE A 561 8.38 -29.26 -24.01
C PHE A 561 9.88 -29.12 -24.20
N LEU A 562 10.47 -28.01 -23.73
CA LEU A 562 11.91 -27.79 -23.79
C LEU A 562 12.67 -28.87 -23.01
N GLY A 563 12.24 -29.19 -21.78
CA GLY A 563 12.88 -30.23 -20.99
C GLY A 563 12.73 -31.64 -21.59
N ALA A 564 11.61 -31.91 -22.24
CA ALA A 564 11.40 -33.15 -22.96
C ALA A 564 12.29 -33.25 -24.21
N PHE A 565 12.41 -32.17 -24.99
CA PHE A 565 13.27 -32.09 -26.16
C PHE A 565 14.74 -32.35 -25.79
N GLU A 566 15.25 -31.67 -24.78
CA GLU A 566 16.64 -31.84 -24.35
C GLU A 566 16.89 -33.23 -23.76
N GLY A 567 15.97 -33.76 -22.94
CA GLY A 567 16.06 -35.13 -22.43
C GLY A 567 16.10 -36.18 -23.55
N LEU A 568 15.36 -35.98 -24.65
CA LEU A 568 15.43 -36.82 -25.84
C LEU A 568 16.78 -36.70 -26.55
N VAL A 569 17.30 -35.48 -26.72
CA VAL A 569 18.61 -35.22 -27.34
C VAL A 569 19.73 -35.86 -26.53
N PHE A 570 19.70 -35.78 -25.20
CA PHE A 570 20.71 -36.40 -24.34
C PHE A 570 20.74 -37.92 -24.52
N PHE A 571 19.58 -38.56 -24.48
CA PHE A 571 19.49 -40.02 -24.57
C PHE A 571 19.81 -40.53 -25.97
N PHE A 572 19.10 -40.04 -27.00
CA PHE A 572 19.28 -40.50 -28.37
C PHE A 572 20.61 -40.07 -28.96
N GLY A 573 21.11 -38.88 -28.60
CA GLY A 573 22.41 -38.39 -29.05
C GLY A 573 23.56 -39.30 -28.62
N VAL A 574 23.58 -39.73 -27.35
CA VAL A 574 24.58 -40.69 -26.86
C VAL A 574 24.29 -42.10 -27.40
N TYR A 575 23.02 -42.48 -27.57
CA TYR A 575 22.67 -43.78 -28.15
C TYR A 575 23.20 -43.96 -29.58
N PHE A 576 23.05 -42.93 -30.44
CA PHE A 576 23.60 -42.95 -31.79
C PHE A 576 25.12 -42.96 -31.80
N LEU A 577 25.77 -42.29 -30.85
CA LEU A 577 27.22 -42.36 -30.70
C LEU A 577 27.68 -43.80 -30.42
N PHE A 578 26.97 -44.51 -29.53
CA PHE A 578 27.28 -45.88 -29.10
C PHE A 578 26.93 -46.97 -30.11
N GLN A 579 26.26 -46.65 -31.24
CA GLN A 579 26.06 -47.63 -32.33
C GLN A 579 27.39 -48.04 -32.98
N ASN A 580 28.42 -47.19 -32.90
CA ASN A 580 29.77 -47.53 -33.32
C ASN A 580 30.55 -48.11 -32.14
N SER A 581 30.90 -49.39 -32.21
CA SER A 581 31.51 -50.16 -31.11
C SER A 581 32.95 -49.74 -30.74
N SER A 582 33.59 -48.84 -31.49
CA SER A 582 35.01 -48.48 -31.36
C SER A 582 35.22 -46.97 -31.18
N LEU A 583 34.75 -46.43 -30.05
CA LEU A 583 34.87 -45.00 -29.74
C LEU A 583 36.17 -44.63 -28.98
N GLU A 584 36.90 -45.61 -28.42
CA GLU A 584 38.24 -45.41 -27.89
C GLU A 584 39.30 -45.67 -28.96
N ASP A 585 40.39 -44.89 -28.96
CA ASP A 585 41.57 -45.08 -29.84
C ASP A 585 42.21 -46.48 -29.67
N ASN A 586 41.94 -47.15 -28.54
CA ASN A 586 42.41 -48.49 -28.20
C ASN A 586 41.44 -49.62 -28.60
N GLY A 587 40.29 -49.31 -29.19
CA GLY A 587 39.30 -50.30 -29.67
C GLY A 587 38.53 -51.05 -28.57
N LYS A 588 38.53 -50.56 -27.31
CA LYS A 588 37.74 -51.16 -26.22
C LYS A 588 36.27 -50.75 -26.28
N VAL A 589 35.41 -51.64 -25.80
CA VAL A 589 33.96 -51.43 -25.73
C VAL A 589 33.59 -50.65 -24.48
N PHE A 590 32.77 -49.61 -24.63
CA PHE A 590 32.23 -48.87 -23.49
C PHE A 590 31.14 -49.64 -22.75
N GLY A 591 31.18 -49.61 -21.42
CA GLY A 591 30.16 -50.22 -20.58
C GLY A 591 28.92 -49.34 -20.41
N ASN A 592 27.85 -49.93 -19.87
CA ASN A 592 26.61 -49.21 -19.56
C ASN A 592 26.82 -48.01 -18.62
N TRP A 593 27.70 -48.15 -17.63
CA TRP A 593 28.02 -47.04 -16.72
C TRP A 593 28.73 -45.88 -17.43
N THR A 594 29.49 -46.14 -18.49
CA THR A 594 30.09 -45.09 -19.34
C THR A 594 29.00 -44.36 -20.11
N PHE A 595 28.05 -45.09 -20.70
CA PHE A 595 26.89 -44.53 -21.38
C PHE A 595 26.09 -43.58 -20.45
N GLY A 596 25.72 -44.06 -19.26
CA GLY A 596 25.01 -43.26 -18.27
C GLY A 596 25.80 -42.04 -17.78
N THR A 597 27.13 -42.16 -17.66
CA THR A 597 28.00 -41.05 -17.24
C THR A 597 28.07 -39.96 -18.32
N ILE A 598 28.16 -40.32 -19.61
CA ILE A 598 28.16 -39.34 -20.71
C ILE A 598 26.83 -38.58 -20.76
N VAL A 599 25.70 -39.29 -20.69
CA VAL A 599 24.36 -38.68 -20.64
C VAL A 599 24.27 -37.71 -19.46
N PHE A 600 24.76 -38.12 -18.28
CA PHE A 600 24.75 -37.29 -17.08
C PHE A 600 25.67 -36.06 -17.20
N THR A 601 26.86 -36.19 -17.81
CA THR A 601 27.76 -35.06 -18.08
C THR A 601 27.09 -34.04 -19.00
N VAL A 602 26.53 -34.47 -20.13
CA VAL A 602 25.81 -33.58 -21.06
C VAL A 602 24.66 -32.87 -20.34
N LEU A 603 23.93 -33.59 -19.50
CA LEU A 603 22.81 -33.05 -18.75
C LEU A 603 23.23 -31.96 -17.75
N VAL A 604 24.22 -32.21 -16.89
CA VAL A 604 24.65 -31.24 -15.87
C VAL A 604 25.19 -29.97 -16.51
N PHE A 605 25.98 -30.11 -17.58
CA PHE A 605 26.49 -28.96 -18.33
C PHE A 605 25.36 -28.19 -19.02
N THR A 606 24.45 -28.87 -19.72
CA THR A 606 23.36 -28.21 -20.46
C THR A 606 22.43 -27.44 -19.52
N VAL A 607 21.97 -28.07 -18.44
CA VAL A 607 21.07 -27.43 -17.46
C VAL A 607 21.74 -26.22 -16.79
N THR A 608 23.01 -26.35 -16.41
CA THR A 608 23.73 -25.23 -15.75
C THR A 608 24.04 -24.09 -16.71
N LEU A 609 24.43 -24.40 -17.96
CA LEU A 609 24.64 -23.39 -18.99
C LEU A 609 23.33 -22.75 -19.45
N LYS A 610 22.22 -23.48 -19.46
CA LYS A 610 20.88 -22.91 -19.68
C LYS A 610 20.58 -21.82 -18.66
N LEU A 611 20.82 -22.10 -17.37
CA LEU A 611 20.63 -21.10 -16.32
C LEU A 611 21.56 -19.89 -16.49
N ALA A 612 22.81 -20.12 -16.90
CA ALA A 612 23.73 -19.04 -17.23
C ALA A 612 23.21 -18.16 -18.38
N LEU A 613 22.61 -18.75 -19.42
CA LEU A 613 22.00 -18.01 -20.53
C LEU A 613 20.78 -17.19 -20.09
N ASP A 614 20.00 -17.69 -19.15
CA ASP A 614 18.81 -17.00 -18.61
C ASP A 614 19.18 -15.88 -17.61
N THR A 615 20.36 -15.97 -16.99
CA THR A 615 20.89 -14.99 -16.03
C THR A 615 21.20 -13.67 -16.72
N ARG A 616 20.55 -12.59 -16.28
CA ARG A 616 20.81 -11.23 -16.80
C ARG A 616 21.74 -10.46 -15.89
N PHE A 617 21.55 -10.56 -14.58
CA PHE A 617 22.35 -9.83 -13.60
C PHE A 617 23.50 -10.69 -13.09
N TRP A 618 24.66 -10.53 -13.73
CA TRP A 618 25.87 -11.24 -13.40
C TRP A 618 26.60 -10.60 -12.21
N THR A 619 26.44 -11.21 -11.05
CA THR A 619 27.22 -10.88 -9.84
C THR A 619 28.41 -11.82 -9.71
N TRP A 620 29.43 -11.41 -8.95
CA TRP A 620 30.55 -12.29 -8.59
C TRP A 620 30.06 -13.60 -7.94
N MET A 621 29.04 -13.53 -7.09
CA MET A 621 28.43 -14.71 -6.47
C MET A 621 27.78 -15.64 -7.49
N ASN A 622 27.03 -15.10 -8.47
CA ASN A 622 26.43 -15.92 -9.54
C ASN A 622 27.51 -16.62 -10.38
N HIS A 623 28.59 -15.92 -10.74
CA HIS A 623 29.73 -16.53 -11.42
C HIS A 623 30.36 -17.66 -10.59
N PHE A 624 30.63 -17.39 -9.31
CA PHE A 624 31.25 -18.36 -8.41
C PHE A 624 30.40 -19.63 -8.28
N VAL A 625 29.08 -19.49 -8.11
CA VAL A 625 28.20 -20.65 -7.90
C VAL A 625 27.97 -21.44 -9.19
N ILE A 626 27.79 -20.78 -10.34
CA ILE A 626 27.57 -21.46 -11.64
C ILE A 626 28.83 -22.22 -12.08
N TRP A 627 30.00 -21.56 -12.08
CA TRP A 627 31.25 -22.21 -12.49
C TRP A 627 31.75 -23.18 -11.42
N GLY A 628 31.53 -22.83 -10.15
CA GLY A 628 31.85 -23.69 -9.01
C GLY A 628 31.07 -25.00 -9.02
N SER A 629 29.79 -25.01 -9.40
CA SER A 629 29.01 -26.25 -9.48
C SER A 629 29.49 -27.16 -10.61
N LEU A 630 29.88 -26.61 -11.76
CA LEU A 630 30.48 -27.37 -12.87
C LEU A 630 31.86 -27.93 -12.48
N ALA A 631 32.72 -27.11 -11.87
CA ALA A 631 34.02 -27.54 -11.38
C ALA A 631 33.89 -28.62 -10.30
N PHE A 632 32.93 -28.45 -9.39
CA PHE A 632 32.64 -29.43 -8.34
C PHE A 632 32.14 -30.75 -8.92
N TYR A 633 31.30 -30.73 -9.97
CA TYR A 633 30.89 -31.95 -10.67
C TYR A 633 32.09 -32.70 -11.25
N VAL A 634 33.00 -32.01 -11.95
CA VAL A 634 34.20 -32.64 -12.53
C VAL A 634 35.11 -33.19 -11.43
N PHE A 635 35.37 -32.40 -10.38
CA PHE A 635 36.19 -32.83 -9.24
C PHE A 635 35.59 -34.04 -8.52
N PHE A 636 34.29 -34.01 -8.22
CA PHE A 636 33.58 -35.11 -7.58
C PHE A 636 33.62 -36.37 -8.45
N SER A 637 33.41 -36.25 -9.75
CA SER A 637 33.42 -37.38 -10.68
C SER A 637 34.81 -38.04 -10.79
N PHE A 638 35.90 -37.24 -10.76
CA PHE A 638 37.27 -37.75 -10.66
C PHE A 638 37.54 -38.45 -9.32
N PHE A 639 37.15 -37.82 -8.21
CA PHE A 639 37.38 -38.37 -6.87
C PHE A 639 36.58 -39.65 -6.63
N TRP A 640 35.30 -39.66 -7.03
CA TRP A 640 34.42 -40.82 -6.98
C TRP A 640 34.91 -41.92 -7.91
N GLY A 641 35.33 -41.62 -9.14
CA GLY A 641 35.82 -42.61 -10.10
C GLY A 641 37.22 -43.17 -9.81
N GLY A 642 38.07 -42.46 -9.06
CA GLY A 642 39.47 -42.83 -8.84
C GLY A 642 39.83 -43.29 -7.43
N VAL A 643 39.58 -42.45 -6.41
CA VAL A 643 40.25 -42.58 -5.09
C VAL A 643 39.45 -43.43 -4.10
N ILE A 644 38.11 -43.36 -4.13
CA ILE A 644 37.26 -43.99 -3.09
C ILE A 644 37.19 -45.52 -3.23
N TRP A 645 37.27 -46.06 -4.45
CA TRP A 645 37.00 -47.48 -4.72
C TRP A 645 38.16 -48.43 -4.38
N GLN A 646 39.39 -47.95 -4.23
CA GLN A 646 40.57 -48.80 -3.96
C GLN A 646 40.68 -49.26 -2.48
N PRO A 647 40.36 -48.44 -1.45
CA PRO A 647 40.50 -48.87 -0.05
C PRO A 647 39.20 -49.14 0.73
N PHE A 648 38.03 -48.59 0.32
CA PHE A 648 36.88 -48.48 1.25
C PHE A 648 35.55 -49.14 0.82
N LEU A 649 35.34 -49.50 -0.46
CA LEU A 649 34.08 -50.04 -0.96
C LEU A 649 34.25 -51.43 -1.61
N LYS A 650 33.38 -52.39 -1.26
CA LYS A 650 33.46 -53.80 -1.71
C LYS A 650 32.95 -54.06 -3.14
N GLN A 651 32.20 -53.15 -3.73
CA GLN A 651 31.71 -53.24 -5.11
C GLN A 651 32.56 -52.28 -5.96
N GLN A 652 32.87 -52.53 -7.23
CA GLN A 652 33.69 -51.61 -8.06
C GLN A 652 33.03 -51.35 -9.42
N ARG A 653 31.90 -50.64 -9.44
CA ARG A 653 31.09 -50.44 -10.66
C ARG A 653 31.52 -49.23 -11.51
N MET A 654 32.11 -48.21 -10.88
CA MET A 654 32.50 -46.94 -11.51
C MET A 654 34.03 -46.71 -11.55
N TYR A 655 34.83 -47.73 -11.27
CA TYR A 655 36.29 -47.59 -11.19
C TYR A 655 36.89 -47.14 -12.54
N PHE A 656 37.54 -45.98 -12.53
CA PHE A 656 38.20 -45.33 -13.66
C PHE A 656 37.30 -45.05 -14.90
N VAL A 657 35.99 -45.26 -14.81
CA VAL A 657 35.03 -45.05 -15.91
C VAL A 657 35.04 -43.61 -16.39
N PHE A 658 35.06 -42.64 -15.46
CA PHE A 658 35.10 -41.22 -15.80
C PHE A 658 36.42 -40.82 -16.47
N ALA A 659 37.56 -41.35 -16.01
CA ALA A 659 38.86 -41.05 -16.62
C ALA A 659 39.01 -41.67 -18.01
N HIS A 660 38.52 -42.89 -18.22
CA HIS A 660 38.44 -43.52 -19.54
C HIS A 660 37.56 -42.71 -20.50
N MET A 661 36.40 -42.24 -20.05
CA MET A 661 35.52 -41.37 -20.84
C MET A 661 36.24 -40.10 -21.33
N LEU A 662 37.00 -39.43 -20.45
CA LEU A 662 37.72 -38.19 -20.77
C LEU A 662 38.98 -38.40 -21.63
N THR A 663 39.47 -39.63 -21.75
CA THR A 663 40.64 -39.95 -22.60
C THR A 663 40.26 -39.96 -24.09
N SER A 664 38.99 -40.25 -24.42
CA SER A 664 38.54 -40.31 -25.81
C SER A 664 38.14 -38.93 -26.34
N VAL A 665 38.79 -38.51 -27.44
CA VAL A 665 38.49 -37.25 -28.14
C VAL A 665 37.10 -37.27 -28.77
N SER A 666 36.64 -38.42 -29.26
CA SER A 666 35.33 -38.56 -29.89
C SER A 666 34.20 -38.26 -28.89
N THR A 667 34.36 -38.69 -27.65
CA THR A 667 33.42 -38.41 -26.56
C THR A 667 33.36 -36.92 -26.21
N TRP A 668 34.50 -36.21 -26.19
CA TRP A 668 34.52 -34.76 -25.95
C TRP A 668 33.81 -33.97 -27.04
N LEU A 669 34.08 -34.30 -28.31
CA LEU A 669 33.40 -33.66 -29.44
C LEU A 669 31.89 -33.93 -29.39
N ALA A 670 31.48 -35.15 -29.06
CA ALA A 670 30.08 -35.51 -28.90
C ALA A 670 29.41 -34.73 -27.74
N ILE A 671 30.06 -34.63 -26.57
CA ILE A 671 29.53 -33.87 -25.44
C ILE A 671 29.32 -32.40 -25.82
N ILE A 672 30.31 -31.75 -26.45
CA ILE A 672 30.22 -30.35 -26.88
C ILE A 672 29.11 -30.17 -27.92
N LEU A 673 29.03 -31.08 -28.90
CA LEU A 673 28.01 -31.06 -29.94
C LEU A 673 26.60 -31.22 -29.35
N LEU A 674 26.41 -32.16 -28.42
CA LEU A 674 25.11 -32.40 -27.79
C LEU A 674 24.67 -31.23 -26.92
N ILE A 675 25.59 -30.60 -26.17
CA ILE A 675 25.29 -29.37 -25.42
C ILE A 675 24.85 -28.26 -26.39
N PHE A 676 25.57 -28.10 -27.51
CA PHE A 676 25.23 -27.09 -28.51
C PHE A 676 23.85 -27.35 -29.15
N ILE A 677 23.57 -28.56 -29.61
CA ILE A 677 22.27 -28.94 -30.21
C ILE A 677 21.13 -28.73 -29.22
N SER A 678 21.37 -29.03 -27.94
CA SER A 678 20.35 -28.86 -26.90
C SER A 678 20.03 -27.39 -26.62
N LEU A 679 21.05 -26.53 -26.55
CA LEU A 679 20.88 -25.09 -26.29
C LEU A 679 20.51 -24.26 -27.52
N PHE A 680 20.74 -24.79 -28.73
CA PHE A 680 20.54 -24.06 -29.99
C PHE A 680 19.11 -23.50 -30.18
N PRO A 681 18.02 -24.25 -29.93
CA PRO A 681 16.66 -23.72 -30.05
C PRO A 681 16.42 -22.50 -29.16
N GLU A 682 16.95 -22.51 -27.94
CA GLU A 682 16.80 -21.42 -26.99
C GLU A 682 17.59 -20.18 -27.43
N ILE A 683 18.86 -20.37 -27.86
CA ILE A 683 19.69 -19.29 -28.39
C ILE A 683 19.00 -18.65 -29.60
N LEU A 684 18.46 -19.46 -30.51
CA LEU A 684 17.72 -18.97 -31.68
C LEU A 684 16.48 -18.18 -31.26
N LEU A 685 15.72 -18.67 -30.29
CA LEU A 685 14.51 -18.01 -29.79
C LEU A 685 14.83 -16.66 -29.14
N ILE A 686 15.90 -16.58 -28.34
CA ILE A 686 16.40 -15.33 -27.75
C ILE A 686 16.80 -14.34 -28.85
N VAL A 687 17.55 -14.79 -29.85
CA VAL A 687 18.01 -13.93 -30.97
C VAL A 687 16.83 -13.43 -31.81
N LEU A 688 15.92 -14.30 -32.21
CA LEU A 688 14.76 -13.94 -33.04
C LEU A 688 13.85 -12.93 -32.35
N LYS A 689 13.63 -13.08 -31.04
CA LYS A 689 12.84 -12.13 -30.26
C LYS A 689 13.54 -10.77 -30.14
N ASN A 690 14.84 -10.75 -29.88
CA ASN A 690 15.63 -9.52 -29.80
C ASN A 690 15.62 -8.74 -31.13
N ILE A 691 15.68 -9.45 -32.26
CA ILE A 691 15.61 -8.83 -33.59
C ILE A 691 14.21 -8.26 -33.86
N LYS A 692 13.15 -9.02 -33.51
CA LYS A 692 11.76 -8.59 -33.71
C LYS A 692 11.42 -7.34 -32.91
N GLU A 693 11.98 -7.17 -31.70
CA GLU A 693 11.81 -5.97 -30.89
C GLU A 693 12.52 -4.75 -31.48
N LYS A 694 13.73 -4.92 -32.04
CA LYS A 694 14.46 -3.84 -32.73
C LYS A 694 13.67 -3.28 -33.92
N ASN A 695 12.95 -4.13 -34.63
CA ASN A 695 12.09 -3.71 -35.75
C ASN A 695 10.74 -3.10 -35.32
N ARG A 696 10.33 -3.28 -34.06
CA ARG A 696 9.04 -2.79 -33.52
C ARG A 696 9.16 -1.41 -32.86
N GLN A 697 10.38 -0.94 -32.61
CA GLN A 697 10.67 0.39 -32.01
C GLN A 697 10.40 1.59 -32.94
N THR A 698 9.81 1.39 -34.13
CA THR A 698 9.42 2.48 -35.06
C THR A 698 7.95 2.90 -34.96
N GLY A 699 7.15 2.35 -34.04
CA GLY A 699 5.77 2.80 -33.78
C GLY A 699 5.56 3.15 -32.30
N PRO A 700 4.80 4.22 -31.98
CA PRO A 700 4.47 4.52 -30.60
C PRO A 700 3.39 3.53 -30.15
N PHE A 701 3.58 2.92 -28.97
CA PHE A 701 2.62 2.02 -28.31
C PHE A 701 2.50 0.60 -28.89
N ASP A 702 3.38 -0.31 -28.42
CA ASP A 702 2.99 -1.65 -27.95
C ASP A 702 4.23 -2.53 -27.65
N LEU A 703 4.40 -2.97 -26.40
CA LEU A 703 5.49 -3.87 -25.99
C LEU A 703 5.01 -5.01 -25.07
N PRO A 704 4.79 -6.21 -25.62
CA PRO A 704 5.00 -7.47 -24.89
C PRO A 704 5.90 -8.44 -25.70
N MET A 705 6.74 -9.34 -25.18
CA MET A 705 6.76 -10.20 -23.97
C MET A 705 8.20 -10.78 -23.87
N LEU A 706 8.84 -10.83 -22.69
CA LEU A 706 9.99 -11.71 -22.30
C LEU A 706 10.97 -12.13 -23.45
N VAL A 707 12.21 -11.67 -23.60
CA VAL A 707 13.30 -11.33 -22.69
C VAL A 707 14.42 -10.65 -23.50
N SER A 708 14.81 -9.41 -23.19
CA SER A 708 16.19 -8.86 -23.21
C SER A 708 16.18 -7.32 -23.15
N TYR A 709 16.54 -6.75 -22.00
CA TYR A 709 16.91 -5.32 -21.91
C TYR A 709 18.44 -5.17 -21.84
N LYS A 710 19.15 -5.92 -22.68
CA LYS A 710 20.62 -5.87 -22.76
C LYS A 710 21.08 -4.79 -23.74
N ARG A 711 20.76 -3.53 -23.43
CA ARG A 711 21.41 -2.31 -23.98
C ARG A 711 20.77 -1.10 -23.33
N ILE A 712 21.33 -0.60 -22.24
CA ILE A 712 21.72 0.82 -22.01
C ILE A 712 22.63 0.78 -20.79
N GLU A 713 23.89 0.37 -20.96
CA GLU A 713 24.91 0.44 -19.90
C GLU A 713 26.18 1.18 -20.35
N ASN A 714 26.20 1.74 -21.56
CA ASN A 714 27.23 2.70 -21.96
C ASN A 714 26.56 3.85 -22.70
N GLY A 715 26.48 4.99 -22.03
CA GLY A 715 25.92 6.21 -22.59
C GLY A 715 25.87 7.28 -21.52
N TYR A 716 27.01 7.93 -21.29
CA TYR A 716 27.07 9.29 -20.76
C TYR A 716 25.93 10.10 -21.39
N VAL A 717 24.94 10.48 -20.59
CA VAL A 717 24.01 11.54 -20.99
C VAL A 717 24.82 12.83 -20.90
N LYS A 718 25.36 13.27 -22.04
CA LYS A 718 25.75 14.67 -22.20
C LYS A 718 24.47 15.50 -22.12
N THR A 719 24.28 16.12 -20.97
CA THR A 719 23.31 17.19 -20.71
C THR A 719 23.73 18.47 -21.44
N GLU A 720 23.67 18.50 -22.78
CA GLU A 720 23.87 19.75 -23.54
C GLU A 720 22.83 20.02 -24.64
N ASP A 721 22.07 19.03 -25.14
CA ASP A 721 21.17 19.26 -26.30
C ASP A 721 19.67 19.37 -25.97
N ALA A 722 19.28 19.41 -24.69
CA ALA A 722 17.88 19.58 -24.28
C ALA A 722 17.49 21.04 -23.97
N VAL A 723 18.45 21.97 -23.96
CA VAL A 723 18.22 23.39 -23.64
C VAL A 723 18.01 24.26 -24.89
N THR A 724 18.41 23.78 -26.07
CA THR A 724 18.35 24.55 -27.33
C THR A 724 17.06 24.39 -28.13
N ASN A 725 16.18 23.44 -27.81
CA ASN A 725 14.94 23.19 -28.58
C ASN A 725 13.63 23.63 -27.88
N LEU A 726 13.72 24.29 -26.73
CA LEU A 726 12.55 24.88 -26.03
C LEU A 726 12.40 26.39 -26.24
N ALA A 727 13.34 27.03 -26.94
CA ALA A 727 13.32 28.47 -27.23
C ALA A 727 12.56 28.84 -28.53
N GLU A 728 12.12 27.88 -29.35
CA GLU A 728 11.48 28.14 -30.65
C GLU A 728 9.94 28.01 -30.67
N ARG A 729 9.27 27.86 -29.51
CA ARG A 729 7.80 27.66 -29.47
C ARG A 729 6.94 28.74 -28.82
N TYR A 730 7.52 29.88 -28.43
CA TYR A 730 6.74 31.03 -27.97
C TYR A 730 7.32 32.34 -28.54
N PRO A 731 6.68 32.96 -29.56
CA PRO A 731 7.01 34.33 -29.91
C PRO A 731 6.41 35.25 -28.84
N LEU A 732 7.21 35.65 -27.87
CA LEU A 732 6.91 36.78 -26.99
C LEU A 732 7.05 38.07 -27.81
N GLY A 733 5.96 38.47 -28.45
CA GLY A 733 5.74 39.83 -28.92
C GLY A 733 5.23 40.70 -27.78
N ILE A 734 6.12 41.52 -27.23
CA ILE A 734 5.96 42.89 -26.70
C ILE A 734 4.51 43.38 -26.45
N LEU A 735 4.13 43.55 -25.18
CA LEU A 735 3.81 44.84 -24.51
C LEU A 735 3.54 44.65 -23.02
#